data_AF-A0A957AGA3-F1
#
_entry.id   AF-A0A957AGA3-F1
#
_cell.length_a   1.000
_cell.length_b   1.000
_cell.length_c   1.000
_cell.angle_alpha   90.00
_cell.angle_beta   90.00
_cell.angle_gamma   90.00
#
_symmetry.space_group_name_H-M   'P 1'
#
loop_
_entity.id
_entity.type
_entity.pdbx_description
1 polymer ?
#
loop_
_entity_poly.entity_id
_entity_poly.type
_entity_poly.pdbx_seq_one_letter_code
_entity_poly.pdbx_strand_id
1 'polypeptide(L)'
;MTSRAHGWRLGLIAIASMLMMLMAPVFVSTTGVSAQADPATQFSTAISQLPAMAPVAGPLSGSLDAANADSAPAGVSVTNGVAHADFIVPAVNPGGLWAIAMMFRVSEAGQNFLLVFPDGTWQLDNGVPGGAISGTGATFDTTPGANVSLDVVFDGATGSFGINGVFVAGLDLSAVQGAGDVQLTGYLGLGAGVPTLDYTNFTVYDFAGGTAAPTETTGGQTDVPTAAVPTTTGGTTGTPGDPESTFNELLALEMTQPMVFGPASGAMIHDPERITFEPTGVSVTDFGAHIQCTAPRSAAELWDCGLAFRDTSSTNHFRLGVVSDGSWFLSVGSGSPLQNGRGIPIPPNAGDKITLDLIVQGNTGYFGVDGVFVSDLDLTQIPGPGTVAAVVGFFDETYIPGGQTTYEDFYVSSFDSSTQTPPMPSETAVVGLPTQAPTVQVPPVESTPTPQSGAGETPVIGLPSPTPPVVETTPITQAGANSYTSPTFGYQLTWDDTWSVVTESSQDSFDVLRLSNGVVTADIYSGFSTMGLEECVTSLVSYYQGHESYTNIAIQPFPDGREIVVEGNVAVATLTFDYDAGSGAGPVPTIDTVLCVAMPTQSALVTMENYIPADQYDAQIGSVRTLESQLVVDGMPVAIPSVVTGGGQVAVPTEITGGVEPTVATSETTVSVPTVTAGSSTAFVVSPVGGGTVSGIGTIEGQARSVNLQVILVGAQPGSAVGIARGTCAELATVLDPDYFVGESSETGVVQGSAPVSITVLQSRGPYSVVVYGPGEGAPMVACGEIVAG
;
A
#
# COMPACT_ATOMS: atom_id res chain seq x y z
N MET A 1 -36.29 70.01 -46.67
CA MET A 1 -37.44 69.47 -45.92
C MET A 1 -36.97 68.20 -45.23
N THR A 2 -37.06 67.96 -43.93
CA THR A 2 -37.47 68.70 -42.71
C THR A 2 -37.62 67.56 -41.69
N SER A 3 -36.72 67.41 -40.72
CA SER A 3 -36.68 68.12 -39.44
C SER A 3 -37.80 67.72 -38.45
N ARG A 4 -37.33 67.47 -37.21
CA ARG A 4 -37.98 67.63 -35.88
C ARG A 4 -38.88 66.47 -35.40
N ALA A 5 -38.99 66.19 -34.10
CA ALA A 5 -39.00 67.16 -33.00
C ALA A 5 -38.71 66.62 -31.57
N HIS A 6 -38.22 67.54 -30.71
CA HIS A 6 -38.45 67.70 -29.25
C HIS A 6 -37.75 66.73 -28.28
N GLY A 7 -37.03 67.11 -27.22
CA GLY A 7 -36.73 68.41 -26.60
C GLY A 7 -37.39 68.58 -25.22
N TRP A 8 -36.72 68.14 -24.13
CA TRP A 8 -36.96 68.53 -22.72
C TRP A 8 -35.56 68.66 -22.06
N ARG A 9 -34.98 69.86 -21.90
CA ARG A 9 -35.07 70.85 -20.79
C ARG A 9 -34.56 70.39 -19.40
N LEU A 10 -33.42 70.99 -19.06
CA LEU A 10 -33.05 71.67 -17.80
C LEU A 10 -32.52 70.86 -16.60
N GLY A 11 -31.24 71.12 -16.30
CA GLY A 11 -30.76 71.39 -14.94
C GLY A 11 -29.50 70.65 -14.55
N LEU A 12 -28.32 71.29 -14.66
CA LEU A 12 -27.37 71.42 -13.54
C LEU A 12 -26.07 72.12 -13.98
N ILE A 13 -26.01 73.39 -13.57
CA ILE A 13 -24.79 74.18 -13.38
C ILE A 13 -24.07 73.57 -12.17
N ALA A 14 -22.90 72.94 -12.38
CA ALA A 14 -21.79 72.83 -11.42
C ALA A 14 -20.69 71.85 -11.90
N ILE A 15 -20.18 71.94 -13.14
CA ILE A 15 -18.97 71.19 -13.54
C ILE A 15 -18.10 72.07 -14.46
N ALA A 16 -17.50 73.11 -13.88
CA ALA A 16 -16.41 73.88 -14.51
C ALA A 16 -15.13 73.89 -13.62
N SER A 17 -15.04 72.93 -12.70
CA SER A 17 -13.83 72.61 -11.91
C SER A 17 -13.45 71.13 -11.97
N MET A 18 -13.98 70.39 -12.96
CA MET A 18 -13.70 68.97 -13.18
C MET A 18 -13.32 68.72 -14.64
N LEU A 19 -12.38 69.53 -15.15
CA LEU A 19 -11.78 69.33 -16.47
C LEU A 19 -10.29 69.74 -16.43
N MET A 20 -9.58 69.28 -15.40
CA MET A 20 -8.11 69.36 -15.27
C MET A 20 -7.56 68.31 -14.28
N MET A 21 -8.19 67.13 -14.18
CA MET A 21 -7.69 65.95 -13.46
C MET A 21 -8.23 64.69 -14.13
N LEU A 22 -7.62 64.27 -15.24
CA LEU A 22 -7.72 62.92 -15.83
C LEU A 22 -6.77 62.81 -17.03
N MET A 23 -5.48 62.93 -16.74
CA MET A 23 -4.36 62.48 -17.58
C MET A 23 -3.33 61.87 -16.61
N ALA A 24 -3.72 60.82 -15.90
CA ALA A 24 -2.75 59.96 -15.26
C ALA A 24 -2.13 59.11 -16.38
N PRO A 25 -0.79 59.10 -16.54
CA PRO A 25 -0.16 58.17 -17.46
C PRO A 25 -0.52 56.75 -17.02
N VAL A 26 -1.20 56.01 -17.90
CA VAL A 26 -1.25 54.56 -17.81
C VAL A 26 0.18 54.09 -18.05
N PHE A 27 0.97 54.00 -16.97
CA PHE A 27 2.16 53.18 -16.98
C PHE A 27 1.65 51.74 -17.12
N VAL A 28 1.64 51.24 -18.35
CA VAL A 28 1.70 49.81 -18.59
C VAL A 28 3.04 49.39 -17.98
N SER A 29 3.01 48.92 -16.74
CA SER A 29 4.12 48.18 -16.17
C SER A 29 4.24 46.92 -17.02
N THR A 30 5.07 46.97 -18.06
CA THR A 30 5.62 45.76 -18.65
C THR A 30 6.39 45.10 -17.52
N THR A 31 5.77 44.15 -16.84
CA THR A 31 6.48 43.16 -16.04
C THR A 31 7.33 42.40 -17.04
N GLY A 32 8.53 42.92 -17.30
CA GLY A 32 9.54 42.21 -18.05
C GLY A 32 9.76 40.92 -17.30
N VAL A 33 9.51 39.79 -17.96
CA VAL A 33 10.02 38.50 -17.50
C VAL A 33 11.52 38.69 -17.42
N SER A 34 12.03 38.95 -16.22
CA SER A 34 13.47 38.93 -15.98
C SER A 34 13.91 37.54 -16.36
N ALA A 35 14.75 37.42 -17.39
CA ALA A 35 15.34 36.14 -17.76
C ALA A 35 15.89 35.51 -16.49
N GLN A 36 15.33 34.37 -16.11
CA GLN A 36 15.74 33.67 -14.91
C GLN A 36 17.23 33.38 -15.05
N ALA A 37 18.01 33.76 -14.02
CA ALA A 37 19.44 33.53 -14.03
C ALA A 37 19.71 32.02 -14.15
N ASP A 38 20.76 31.65 -14.88
CA ASP A 38 21.22 30.27 -14.94
C ASP A 38 21.43 29.71 -13.52
N PRO A 39 20.98 28.48 -13.20
CA PRO A 39 21.01 27.94 -11.84
C PRO A 39 22.39 27.97 -11.18
N ALA A 40 23.49 27.79 -11.94
CA ALA A 40 24.85 27.87 -11.38
C ALA A 40 25.21 29.31 -10.95
N THR A 41 24.74 30.30 -11.71
CA THR A 41 24.89 31.72 -11.36
C THR A 41 24.05 32.07 -10.13
N GLN A 42 22.82 31.57 -10.05
CA GLN A 42 21.96 31.75 -8.89
C GLN A 42 22.58 31.15 -7.63
N PHE A 43 23.05 29.90 -7.72
CA PHE A 43 23.74 29.20 -6.62
C PHE A 43 24.95 29.98 -6.12
N SER A 44 25.91 30.28 -7.01
CA SER A 44 27.13 31.01 -6.63
C SER A 44 26.84 32.40 -6.06
N THR A 45 25.82 33.10 -6.56
CA THR A 45 25.37 34.38 -6.01
C THR A 45 24.84 34.21 -4.59
N ALA A 46 23.93 33.26 -4.36
CA ALA A 46 23.33 33.01 -3.05
C ALA A 46 24.39 32.63 -2.01
N ILE A 47 25.28 31.69 -2.33
CA ILE A 47 26.37 31.26 -1.43
C ILE A 47 27.32 32.42 -1.09
N SER A 48 27.65 33.28 -2.06
CA SER A 48 28.50 34.44 -1.81
C SER A 48 27.89 35.50 -0.88
N GLN A 49 26.55 35.50 -0.74
CA GLN A 49 25.82 36.46 0.09
C GLN A 49 25.61 35.98 1.52
N LEU A 50 25.72 34.68 1.80
CA LEU A 50 25.51 34.11 3.14
C LEU A 50 26.26 34.83 4.27
N PRO A 51 27.53 35.24 4.13
CA PRO A 51 28.25 35.95 5.19
C PRO A 51 27.65 37.31 5.57
N ALA A 52 26.80 37.89 4.72
CA ALA A 52 26.11 39.16 4.96
C ALA A 52 24.66 38.98 5.44
N MET A 53 24.13 37.75 5.39
CA MET A 53 22.77 37.42 5.84
C MET A 53 22.79 36.96 7.29
N ALA A 54 21.79 37.37 8.06
CA ALA A 54 21.54 36.77 9.37
C ALA A 54 20.74 35.48 9.17
N PRO A 55 21.13 34.35 9.78
CA PRO A 55 20.35 33.13 9.70
C PRO A 55 19.03 33.29 10.47
N VAL A 56 17.96 32.72 9.93
CA VAL A 56 16.67 32.62 10.62
C VAL A 56 16.63 31.41 11.56
N ALA A 57 17.45 30.39 11.31
CA ALA A 57 17.70 29.27 12.22
C ALA A 57 19.19 28.83 12.16
N GLY A 58 19.69 28.31 13.28
CA GLY A 58 21.05 27.77 13.40
C GLY A 58 22.14 28.76 13.81
N PRO A 59 23.40 28.30 13.91
CA PRO A 59 23.84 26.95 13.57
C PRO A 59 23.36 25.89 14.57
N LEU A 60 22.76 24.82 14.04
CA LEU A 60 22.35 23.62 14.80
C LEU A 60 23.36 22.50 14.57
N SER A 61 23.44 21.56 15.51
CA SER A 61 24.28 20.36 15.42
C SER A 61 23.60 19.22 16.14
N GLY A 62 23.82 18.00 15.67
CA GLY A 62 23.20 16.81 16.25
C GLY A 62 23.66 15.53 15.57
N SER A 63 22.92 14.47 15.85
CA SER A 63 23.11 13.14 15.30
C SER A 63 21.74 12.62 14.90
N LEU A 64 21.62 12.12 13.66
CA LEU A 64 20.38 11.55 13.14
C LEU A 64 20.48 10.04 13.22
N ASP A 65 19.50 9.35 13.84
CA ASP A 65 19.38 7.91 13.68
C ASP A 65 18.85 7.60 12.27
N ALA A 66 19.79 7.42 11.36
CA ALA A 66 19.49 7.27 9.95
C ALA A 66 18.96 5.85 9.63
N ALA A 67 18.97 4.92 10.61
CA ALA A 67 18.28 3.65 10.51
C ALA A 67 16.76 3.77 10.80
N ASN A 68 16.36 4.77 11.59
CA ASN A 68 14.97 5.03 11.97
C ASN A 68 14.34 6.20 11.21
N ALA A 69 15.01 6.70 10.15
CA ALA A 69 14.59 7.88 9.39
C ALA A 69 14.36 9.12 10.27
N ASP A 70 15.20 9.29 11.30
CA ASP A 70 15.15 10.47 12.17
C ASP A 70 15.31 11.76 11.36
N SER A 71 14.53 12.76 11.73
CA SER A 71 14.60 14.11 11.18
C SER A 71 15.02 15.14 12.23
N ALA A 72 15.88 16.09 11.87
CA ALA A 72 16.21 17.26 12.67
C ALA A 72 15.62 18.54 12.04
N PRO A 73 14.50 19.05 12.56
CA PRO A 73 13.88 20.27 12.06
C PRO A 73 14.65 21.54 12.43
N ALA A 74 14.62 22.54 11.56
CA ALA A 74 15.16 23.87 11.84
C ALA A 74 14.20 24.72 12.69
N GLY A 75 12.91 24.39 12.68
CA GLY A 75 11.87 25.09 13.44
C GLY A 75 11.48 26.44 12.84
N VAL A 76 11.67 26.63 11.53
CA VAL A 76 11.40 27.89 10.83
C VAL A 76 10.68 27.66 9.51
N SER A 77 9.60 28.40 9.26
CA SER A 77 8.89 28.33 7.98
C SER A 77 9.46 29.34 6.98
N VAL A 78 10.03 28.86 5.87
CA VAL A 78 10.66 29.67 4.82
C VAL A 78 10.15 29.32 3.43
N THR A 79 9.80 30.34 2.62
CA THR A 79 9.38 30.14 1.22
C THR A 79 10.57 30.10 0.27
N ASN A 80 11.49 31.06 0.43
CA ASN A 80 12.67 31.22 -0.42
C ASN A 80 13.88 31.45 0.47
N GLY A 81 14.97 30.74 0.21
CA GLY A 81 16.10 30.78 1.11
C GLY A 81 17.28 29.91 0.69
N VAL A 82 18.20 29.80 1.64
CA VAL A 82 19.34 28.90 1.57
C VAL A 82 19.37 28.06 2.84
N ALA A 83 19.55 26.76 2.69
CA ALA A 83 19.84 25.85 3.78
C ALA A 83 21.25 25.28 3.59
N HIS A 84 22.03 25.30 4.66
CA HIS A 84 23.40 24.82 4.71
C HIS A 84 23.54 23.82 5.86
N ALA A 85 24.18 22.68 5.63
CA ALA A 85 24.54 21.74 6.68
C ALA A 85 25.87 21.04 6.36
N ASP A 86 26.65 20.77 7.39
CA ASP A 86 27.85 19.95 7.33
C ASP A 86 27.53 18.55 7.88
N PHE A 87 27.89 17.50 7.14
CA PHE A 87 27.72 16.11 7.56
C PHE A 87 29.08 15.44 7.75
N ILE A 88 29.20 14.62 8.80
CA ILE A 88 30.36 13.77 9.00
C ILE A 88 30.08 12.42 8.34
N VAL A 89 30.95 12.01 7.42
CA VAL A 89 30.82 10.74 6.72
C VAL A 89 30.84 9.57 7.72
N PRO A 90 29.79 8.75 7.77
CA PRO A 90 29.71 7.65 8.73
C PRO A 90 30.70 6.53 8.38
N ALA A 91 31.10 5.76 9.39
CA ALA A 91 31.97 4.59 9.23
C ALA A 91 31.19 3.35 8.81
N VAL A 92 30.61 3.36 7.61
CA VAL A 92 29.80 2.24 7.10
C VAL A 92 30.64 1.03 6.69
N ASN A 93 30.03 -0.16 6.76
CA ASN A 93 30.63 -1.36 6.19
C ASN A 93 30.86 -1.19 4.67
N PRO A 94 31.92 -1.80 4.09
CA PRO A 94 32.08 -1.86 2.64
C PRO A 94 30.81 -2.41 1.98
N GLY A 95 30.24 -1.67 1.02
CA GLY A 95 28.98 -2.02 0.35
C GLY A 95 27.72 -1.48 1.03
N GLY A 96 27.81 -0.93 2.24
CA GLY A 96 26.69 -0.28 2.91
C GLY A 96 26.26 0.99 2.17
N LEU A 97 24.99 1.03 1.76
CA LEU A 97 24.38 2.20 1.14
C LEU A 97 24.02 3.22 2.22
N TRP A 98 24.39 4.48 2.00
CA TRP A 98 23.99 5.62 2.82
C TRP A 98 23.75 6.84 1.94
N ALA A 99 23.03 7.83 2.45
CA ALA A 99 22.86 9.13 1.81
C ALA A 99 22.77 10.23 2.87
N ILE A 100 23.25 11.43 2.52
CA ILE A 100 22.87 12.66 3.22
C ILE A 100 21.61 13.20 2.57
N ALA A 101 20.69 13.71 3.38
CA ALA A 101 19.45 14.24 2.84
C ALA A 101 18.96 15.49 3.56
N MET A 102 18.24 16.31 2.79
CA MET A 102 17.64 17.55 3.27
C MET A 102 16.22 17.66 2.71
N MET A 103 15.30 17.98 3.61
CA MET A 103 13.91 18.26 3.30
C MET A 103 13.67 19.75 3.43
N PHE A 104 12.93 20.35 2.51
CA PHE A 104 12.64 21.79 2.54
C PHE A 104 11.24 22.09 2.00
N ARG A 105 10.68 23.17 2.56
CA ARG A 105 9.24 23.50 2.43
C ARG A 105 8.36 22.38 2.97
N VAL A 106 8.78 21.75 4.07
CA VAL A 106 8.00 20.71 4.74
C VAL A 106 6.74 21.36 5.33
N SER A 107 5.59 20.97 4.80
CA SER A 107 4.28 21.48 5.17
C SER A 107 3.20 20.45 4.83
N GLU A 108 1.96 20.71 5.22
CA GLU A 108 0.80 19.89 4.81
C GLU A 108 0.62 19.85 3.28
N ALA A 109 1.06 20.89 2.56
CA ALA A 109 0.98 20.94 1.10
C ALA A 109 2.00 20.02 0.40
N GLY A 110 2.92 19.41 1.17
CA GLY A 110 3.96 18.53 0.68
C GLY A 110 5.35 18.96 1.14
N GLN A 111 6.37 18.35 0.53
CA GLN A 111 7.77 18.60 0.83
C GLN A 111 8.63 18.34 -0.41
N ASN A 112 9.79 18.99 -0.48
CA ASN A 112 10.85 18.63 -1.41
C ASN A 112 11.91 17.85 -0.62
N PHE A 113 12.32 16.69 -1.12
CA PHE A 113 13.22 15.78 -0.44
C PHE A 113 14.43 15.45 -1.33
N LEU A 114 15.59 16.03 -1.00
CA LEU A 114 16.83 15.85 -1.73
C LEU A 114 17.73 14.82 -1.03
N LEU A 115 18.11 13.76 -1.74
CA LEU A 115 19.09 12.75 -1.32
C LEU A 115 20.35 12.83 -2.17
N VAL A 116 21.51 12.70 -1.54
CA VAL A 116 22.82 12.65 -2.20
C VAL A 116 23.60 11.42 -1.74
N PHE A 117 23.99 10.58 -2.69
CA PHE A 117 24.64 9.29 -2.44
C PHE A 117 26.17 9.36 -2.60
N PRO A 118 26.92 8.47 -1.94
CA PRO A 118 28.39 8.37 -2.00
C PRO A 118 28.97 8.10 -3.39
N ASP A 119 28.19 7.47 -4.27
CA ASP A 119 28.59 7.23 -5.66
C ASP A 119 28.47 8.49 -6.55
N GLY A 120 28.02 9.60 -5.96
CA GLY A 120 27.82 10.89 -6.60
C GLY A 120 26.52 11.00 -7.39
N THR A 121 25.62 10.03 -7.26
CA THR A 121 24.23 10.15 -7.70
C THR A 121 23.41 10.97 -6.69
N TRP A 122 22.32 11.55 -7.15
CA TRP A 122 21.39 12.29 -6.32
C TRP A 122 19.96 12.15 -6.83
N GLN A 123 18.99 12.36 -5.95
CA GLN A 123 17.57 12.32 -6.24
C GLN A 123 16.85 13.45 -5.50
N LEU A 124 15.94 14.13 -6.19
CA LEU A 124 14.94 15.00 -5.58
C LEU A 124 13.57 14.33 -5.76
N ASP A 125 12.85 14.13 -4.67
CA ASP A 125 11.45 13.69 -4.65
C ASP A 125 10.57 14.82 -4.09
N ASN A 126 9.55 15.21 -4.83
CA ASN A 126 8.63 16.28 -4.44
C ASN A 126 7.28 15.74 -3.93
N GLY A 127 7.18 14.43 -3.65
CA GLY A 127 5.95 13.78 -3.19
C GLY A 127 4.87 13.62 -4.26
N VAL A 128 5.06 14.18 -5.46
CA VAL A 128 4.15 14.05 -6.60
C VAL A 128 4.54 12.83 -7.44
N PRO A 129 3.61 11.92 -7.78
CA PRO A 129 3.88 10.78 -8.65
C PRO A 129 4.54 11.21 -9.97
N GLY A 130 5.71 10.64 -10.29
CA GLY A 130 6.48 10.99 -11.48
C GLY A 130 7.25 12.32 -11.40
N GLY A 131 7.18 13.04 -10.28
CA GLY A 131 7.89 14.30 -10.04
C GLY A 131 9.33 14.14 -9.54
N ALA A 132 9.83 12.91 -9.42
CA ALA A 132 11.20 12.66 -8.99
C ALA A 132 12.19 12.96 -10.12
N ILE A 133 13.19 13.80 -9.84
CA ILE A 133 14.31 14.04 -10.74
C ILE A 133 15.59 13.47 -10.10
N SER A 134 16.51 12.98 -10.92
CA SER A 134 17.78 12.42 -10.45
C SER A 134 18.91 12.80 -11.39
N GLY A 135 20.13 12.81 -10.87
CA GLY A 135 21.31 13.07 -11.67
C GLY A 135 22.58 12.49 -11.07
N THR A 136 23.71 12.87 -11.66
CA THR A 136 25.05 12.51 -11.20
C THR A 136 25.91 13.77 -11.07
N GLY A 137 27.10 13.65 -10.48
CA GLY A 137 28.08 14.73 -10.38
C GLY A 137 28.28 15.30 -8.98
N ALA A 138 27.60 14.75 -7.96
CA ALA A 138 27.78 15.14 -6.57
C ALA A 138 29.03 14.45 -5.97
N THR A 139 30.23 14.89 -6.33
CA THR A 139 31.46 14.26 -5.81
C THR A 139 31.86 14.85 -4.46
N PHE A 140 32.08 14.01 -3.45
CA PHE A 140 32.65 14.40 -2.15
C PHE A 140 33.58 13.31 -1.59
N ASP A 141 34.34 13.66 -0.55
CA ASP A 141 35.20 12.70 0.16
C ASP A 141 34.32 11.75 0.96
N THR A 142 34.31 10.47 0.58
CA THR A 142 33.53 9.41 1.25
C THR A 142 34.35 8.67 2.31
N THR A 143 35.52 9.19 2.71
CA THR A 143 36.33 8.61 3.79
C THR A 143 35.60 8.80 5.12
N PRO A 144 35.42 7.74 5.94
CA PRO A 144 34.83 7.88 7.28
C PRO A 144 35.48 8.99 8.10
N GLY A 145 34.66 9.89 8.64
CA GLY A 145 35.09 11.07 9.39
C GLY A 145 35.42 12.30 8.54
N ALA A 146 35.36 12.21 7.20
CA ALA A 146 35.43 13.39 6.34
C ALA A 146 34.19 14.28 6.55
N ASN A 147 34.34 15.58 6.29
CA ASN A 147 33.23 16.53 6.38
C ASN A 147 32.71 16.83 4.97
N VAL A 148 31.38 16.87 4.82
CA VAL A 148 30.69 17.15 3.55
C VAL A 148 29.68 18.26 3.78
N SER A 149 29.86 19.40 3.13
CA SER A 149 28.87 20.49 3.19
C SER A 149 27.83 20.30 2.08
N LEU A 150 26.55 20.36 2.44
CA LEU A 150 25.42 20.40 1.51
C LEU A 150 24.77 21.78 1.58
N ASP A 151 24.67 22.44 0.43
CA ASP A 151 24.02 23.73 0.26
C ASP A 151 22.82 23.58 -0.67
N VAL A 152 21.63 24.00 -0.23
CA VAL A 152 20.40 24.00 -1.04
C VAL A 152 19.85 25.42 -1.11
N VAL A 153 19.68 25.93 -2.33
CA VAL A 153 19.07 27.23 -2.63
C VAL A 153 17.70 26.97 -3.24
N PHE A 154 16.65 27.54 -2.67
CA PHE A 154 15.28 27.40 -3.17
C PHE A 154 14.62 28.77 -3.31
N ASP A 155 14.12 29.09 -4.50
CA ASP A 155 13.54 30.39 -4.85
C ASP A 155 12.39 30.23 -5.85
N GLY A 156 11.16 30.39 -5.36
CA GLY A 156 9.94 30.17 -6.11
C GLY A 156 9.84 28.73 -6.62
N ALA A 157 9.56 28.57 -7.92
CA ALA A 157 9.43 27.27 -8.57
C ALA A 157 10.77 26.60 -8.91
N THR A 158 11.91 27.19 -8.54
CA THR A 158 13.22 26.68 -8.91
C THR A 158 14.19 26.64 -7.76
N GLY A 159 15.16 25.75 -7.82
CA GLY A 159 16.24 25.67 -6.86
C GLY A 159 17.56 25.28 -7.51
N SER A 160 18.57 25.15 -6.66
CA SER A 160 19.86 24.58 -7.01
C SER A 160 20.48 24.01 -5.75
N PHE A 161 21.38 23.05 -5.91
CA PHE A 161 22.19 22.59 -4.79
C PHE A 161 23.64 22.41 -5.18
N GLY A 162 24.49 22.37 -4.18
CA GLY A 162 25.91 22.13 -4.31
C GLY A 162 26.49 21.38 -3.13
N ILE A 163 27.69 20.85 -3.37
CA ILE A 163 28.45 20.10 -2.39
C ILE A 163 29.79 20.80 -2.19
N ASN A 164 30.16 21.05 -0.93
CA ASN A 164 31.39 21.76 -0.57
C ASN A 164 31.51 23.13 -1.28
N GLY A 165 30.40 23.87 -1.40
CA GLY A 165 30.32 25.15 -2.09
C GLY A 165 30.43 25.10 -3.62
N VAL A 166 30.43 23.91 -4.22
CA VAL A 166 30.47 23.70 -5.68
C VAL A 166 29.07 23.33 -6.18
N PHE A 167 28.55 24.10 -7.15
CA PHE A 167 27.27 23.82 -7.80
C PHE A 167 27.26 22.42 -8.43
N VAL A 168 26.19 21.66 -8.17
CA VAL A 168 25.98 20.33 -8.75
C VAL A 168 24.85 20.38 -9.79
N ALA A 169 23.64 20.80 -9.40
CA ALA A 169 22.49 20.81 -10.30
C ALA A 169 21.45 21.89 -9.96
N GLY A 170 20.66 22.25 -10.98
CA GLY A 170 19.40 22.98 -10.80
C GLY A 170 18.26 22.03 -10.43
N LEU A 171 17.28 22.53 -9.69
CA LEU A 171 16.14 21.79 -9.18
C LEU A 171 14.83 22.40 -9.71
N ASP A 172 13.90 21.56 -10.15
CA ASP A 172 12.53 21.95 -10.43
C ASP A 172 11.69 21.77 -9.15
N LEU A 173 11.26 22.89 -8.58
CA LEU A 173 10.48 22.97 -7.34
C LEU A 173 9.05 23.42 -7.61
N SER A 174 8.59 23.32 -8.87
CA SER A 174 7.25 23.78 -9.26
C SER A 174 6.14 22.98 -8.59
N ALA A 175 6.42 21.73 -8.23
CA ALA A 175 5.48 20.81 -7.56
C ALA A 175 5.14 21.23 -6.12
N VAL A 176 6.13 21.66 -5.33
CA VAL A 176 5.93 22.07 -3.93
C VAL A 176 6.49 23.47 -3.72
N GLN A 177 5.57 24.44 -3.76
CA GLN A 177 5.81 25.85 -3.52
C GLN A 177 5.10 26.28 -2.23
N GLY A 178 5.67 27.25 -1.52
CA GLY A 178 5.09 27.75 -0.28
C GLY A 178 6.13 27.83 0.83
N ALA A 179 5.73 28.43 1.96
CA ALA A 179 6.53 28.40 3.16
C ALA A 179 6.38 27.03 3.84
N GLY A 180 7.48 26.47 4.33
CA GLY A 180 7.47 25.28 5.16
C GLY A 180 8.80 25.16 5.89
N ASP A 181 8.90 24.17 6.77
CA ASP A 181 10.11 23.94 7.53
C ASP A 181 11.24 23.42 6.64
N VAL A 182 12.47 23.53 7.15
CA VAL A 182 13.66 22.88 6.60
C VAL A 182 14.16 21.87 7.61
N GLN A 183 14.40 20.64 7.18
CA GLN A 183 14.79 19.55 8.06
C GLN A 183 15.98 18.79 7.46
N LEU A 184 16.85 18.27 8.31
CA LEU A 184 17.82 17.26 7.90
C LEU A 184 17.25 15.88 8.19
N THR A 185 17.56 14.91 7.35
CA THR A 185 17.25 13.50 7.64
C THR A 185 18.39 12.63 7.12
N GLY A 186 18.58 11.48 7.76
CA GLY A 186 19.51 10.46 7.30
C GLY A 186 18.79 9.37 6.53
N TYR A 187 19.48 8.76 5.56
CA TYR A 187 19.03 7.51 4.96
C TYR A 187 20.18 6.51 5.00
N LEU A 188 20.00 5.42 5.74
CA LEU A 188 20.89 4.26 5.71
C LEU A 188 20.14 3.06 5.14
N GLY A 189 20.69 2.50 4.06
CA GLY A 189 20.22 1.22 3.56
C GLY A 189 20.49 0.11 4.58
N LEU A 190 19.68 -0.95 4.51
CA LEU A 190 19.90 -2.16 5.30
C LEU A 190 21.36 -2.64 5.14
N GLY A 191 22.06 -2.86 6.27
CA GLY A 191 23.43 -3.36 6.30
C GLY A 191 24.56 -2.33 6.54
N ALA A 192 24.25 -1.04 6.70
CA ALA A 192 25.26 0.01 6.89
C ALA A 192 26.13 -0.14 8.17
N GLY A 193 25.62 -0.81 9.21
CA GLY A 193 26.38 -1.17 10.43
C GLY A 193 26.66 -0.02 11.41
N VAL A 194 26.22 1.21 11.09
CA VAL A 194 26.30 2.38 11.98
C VAL A 194 24.89 2.95 12.09
N PRO A 195 24.37 3.26 13.30
CA PRO A 195 23.01 3.77 13.42
C PRO A 195 22.90 5.26 13.10
N THR A 196 23.98 6.04 13.21
CA THR A 196 23.88 7.50 13.20
C THR A 196 24.64 8.22 12.09
N LEU A 197 24.10 9.37 11.69
CA LEU A 197 24.70 10.36 10.80
C LEU A 197 24.83 11.69 11.55
N ASP A 198 26.07 12.08 11.88
CA ASP A 198 26.34 13.32 12.60
C ASP A 198 26.33 14.53 11.67
N TYR A 199 25.79 15.65 12.14
CA TYR A 199 25.76 16.91 11.42
C TYR A 199 26.14 18.11 12.29
N THR A 200 26.72 19.13 11.67
CA THR A 200 27.03 20.43 12.28
C THR A 200 26.65 21.58 11.36
N ASN A 201 26.69 22.81 11.89
CA ASN A 201 26.45 24.04 11.14
C ASN A 201 25.13 24.07 10.35
N PHE A 202 24.11 23.33 10.78
CA PHE A 202 22.81 23.35 10.11
C PHE A 202 22.17 24.72 10.31
N THR A 203 22.06 25.48 9.21
CA THR A 203 21.72 26.90 9.22
C THR A 203 20.75 27.20 8.07
N VAL A 204 19.70 27.98 8.35
CA VAL A 204 18.69 28.38 7.37
C VAL A 204 18.66 29.89 7.25
N TYR A 205 18.62 30.40 6.03
CA TYR A 205 18.57 31.81 5.68
C TYR A 205 17.33 32.10 4.83
N ASP A 206 16.61 33.19 5.14
CA ASP A 206 15.44 33.65 4.38
C ASP A 206 15.81 34.82 3.47
N PHE A 207 15.49 34.72 2.17
CA PHE A 207 15.73 35.80 1.21
C PHE A 207 14.83 37.02 1.44
N ALA A 208 13.70 36.88 2.13
CA ALA A 208 12.83 38.01 2.45
C ALA A 208 13.42 38.94 3.53
N GLY A 209 14.50 38.52 4.23
CA GLY A 209 15.16 39.32 5.27
C GLY A 209 14.27 39.59 6.49
N GLY A 210 13.18 38.84 6.66
CA GLY A 210 12.27 38.91 7.81
C GLY A 210 12.70 37.97 8.93
N THR A 211 12.23 38.26 10.16
CA THR A 211 12.27 37.27 11.25
C THR A 211 11.26 36.18 10.89
N ALA A 212 11.73 34.99 10.51
CA ALA A 212 10.85 33.87 10.20
C ALA A 212 9.93 33.57 11.40
N ALA A 213 8.66 33.26 11.13
CA ALA A 213 7.76 32.82 12.19
C ALA A 213 8.28 31.47 12.72
N PRO A 214 8.47 31.32 14.04
CA PRO A 214 8.81 30.03 14.61
C PRO A 214 7.68 29.05 14.31
N THR A 215 8.05 27.87 13.83
CA THR A 215 7.11 26.75 13.71
C THR A 215 7.00 26.11 15.10
N GLU A 216 5.78 25.81 15.58
CA GLU A 216 5.63 25.03 16.81
C GLU A 216 6.15 23.61 16.55
N THR A 217 7.37 23.32 17.00
CA THR A 217 8.01 22.01 16.88
C THR A 217 8.01 21.33 18.24
N THR A 218 7.28 20.22 18.37
CA THR A 218 7.28 19.37 19.57
C THR A 218 8.35 18.28 19.42
N GLY A 219 9.39 18.31 20.26
CA GLY A 219 10.20 17.11 20.59
C GLY A 219 11.65 17.10 20.11
N GLY A 220 12.58 17.41 21.02
CA GLY A 220 14.00 17.04 20.95
C GLY A 220 14.56 16.98 22.37
N GLN A 221 14.81 15.77 22.88
CA GLN A 221 15.15 15.48 24.27
C GLN A 221 16.69 15.47 24.46
N THR A 222 17.20 16.16 25.48
CA THR A 222 18.50 15.86 26.11
C THR A 222 18.44 16.24 27.60
N ASP A 223 18.69 15.28 28.49
CA ASP A 223 18.70 15.39 29.97
C ASP A 223 19.70 16.46 30.49
N VAL A 224 19.58 17.16 31.63
CA VAL A 224 19.49 16.79 33.08
C VAL A 224 19.13 18.10 33.91
N PRO A 225 18.89 18.13 35.24
CA PRO A 225 17.66 17.87 36.00
C PRO A 225 17.10 19.05 36.87
N THR A 226 15.88 18.84 37.39
CA THR A 226 15.32 19.34 38.68
C THR A 226 14.62 20.72 38.76
N ALA A 227 13.28 20.63 38.65
CA ALA A 227 12.22 21.24 39.47
C ALA A 227 11.98 22.77 39.51
N ALA A 228 10.89 23.21 38.86
CA ALA A 228 9.83 23.99 39.51
C ALA A 228 8.46 23.82 38.78
N VAL A 229 7.41 23.64 39.58
CA VAL A 229 5.97 23.44 39.26
C VAL A 229 5.33 24.74 38.71
N PRO A 230 4.21 24.68 37.96
CA PRO A 230 3.99 25.47 36.74
C PRO A 230 3.26 26.79 36.98
N THR A 231 3.42 27.70 36.01
CA THR A 231 2.48 28.81 35.78
C THR A 231 1.89 28.62 34.39
N THR A 232 0.60 28.28 34.35
CA THR A 232 -0.24 28.27 33.15
C THR A 232 -0.28 29.65 32.52
N THR A 233 0.22 29.82 31.29
CA THR A 233 -0.09 31.00 30.46
C THR A 233 0.06 30.69 28.97
N GLY A 234 -1.05 30.77 28.24
CA GLY A 234 -1.08 31.18 26.83
C GLY A 234 -1.24 30.07 25.80
N GLY A 235 -2.44 29.50 25.67
CA GLY A 235 -2.83 28.78 24.45
C GLY A 235 -2.91 29.76 23.28
N THR A 236 -2.15 29.47 22.23
CA THR A 236 -2.21 30.10 20.92
C THR A 236 -3.53 29.69 20.26
N THR A 237 -4.42 30.65 20.04
CA THR A 237 -5.68 30.43 19.31
C THR A 237 -5.36 30.25 17.83
N GLY A 238 -5.49 29.02 17.33
CA GLY A 238 -5.51 28.71 15.89
C GLY A 238 -6.57 29.53 15.14
N THR A 239 -6.48 29.54 13.81
CA THR A 239 -7.47 30.22 12.98
C THR A 239 -8.77 29.41 13.03
N PRO A 240 -9.92 29.97 13.45
CA PRO A 240 -11.16 29.22 13.53
C PRO A 240 -11.48 28.51 12.20
N GLY A 241 -11.49 27.18 12.23
CA GLY A 241 -11.81 26.33 11.08
C GLY A 241 -10.64 25.56 10.46
N ASP A 242 -9.42 25.60 11.00
CA ASP A 242 -8.40 24.60 10.64
C ASP A 242 -8.72 23.22 11.25
N PRO A 243 -8.40 22.10 10.58
CA PRO A 243 -8.75 20.76 11.06
C PRO A 243 -8.13 20.38 12.41
N GLU A 244 -6.90 20.84 12.69
CA GLU A 244 -6.18 20.53 13.93
C GLU A 244 -6.80 21.25 15.14
N SER A 245 -7.10 22.54 15.02
CA SER A 245 -7.81 23.29 16.07
C SER A 245 -9.20 22.72 16.29
N THR A 246 -9.87 22.30 15.22
CA THR A 246 -11.16 21.59 15.32
C THR A 246 -11.02 20.28 16.07
N PHE A 247 -10.02 19.45 15.76
CA PHE A 247 -9.75 18.21 16.50
C PHE A 247 -9.49 18.47 17.98
N ASN A 248 -8.62 19.43 18.31
CA ASN A 248 -8.29 19.77 19.69
C ASN A 248 -9.51 20.28 20.49
N GLU A 249 -10.37 21.09 19.86
CA GLU A 249 -11.63 21.54 20.46
C GLU A 249 -12.60 20.37 20.68
N LEU A 250 -12.72 19.48 19.70
CA LEU A 250 -13.61 18.33 19.77
C LEU A 250 -13.12 17.28 20.77
N LEU A 251 -11.82 17.04 20.88
CA LEU A 251 -11.22 16.12 21.86
C LEU A 251 -11.48 16.59 23.28
N ALA A 252 -11.38 17.91 23.52
CA ALA A 252 -11.77 18.49 24.80
C ALA A 252 -13.28 18.37 25.07
N LEU A 253 -14.11 18.50 24.02
CA LEU A 253 -15.57 18.37 24.11
C LEU A 253 -16.01 16.92 24.36
N GLU A 254 -15.29 15.95 23.80
CA GLU A 254 -15.51 14.51 23.95
C GLU A 254 -15.60 14.10 25.43
N MET A 255 -14.67 14.61 26.23
CA MET A 255 -14.62 14.38 27.68
C MET A 255 -15.87 14.82 28.45
N THR A 256 -16.74 15.62 27.82
CA THR A 256 -18.01 16.09 28.39
C THR A 256 -19.23 15.38 27.81
N GLN A 257 -19.05 14.58 26.74
CA GLN A 257 -20.12 13.83 26.10
C GLN A 257 -20.50 12.59 26.93
N PRO A 258 -21.74 12.08 26.80
CA PRO A 258 -22.13 10.82 27.41
C PRO A 258 -21.32 9.66 26.83
N MET A 259 -20.56 8.99 27.69
CA MET A 259 -19.92 7.72 27.38
C MET A 259 -21.00 6.63 27.22
N VAL A 260 -21.11 6.06 26.02
CA VAL A 260 -22.11 5.03 25.68
C VAL A 260 -21.52 3.61 25.71
N PHE A 261 -20.19 3.49 25.66
CA PHE A 261 -19.44 2.25 25.85
C PHE A 261 -18.12 2.54 26.59
N GLY A 262 -17.63 1.57 27.37
CA GLY A 262 -16.32 1.63 28.01
C GLY A 262 -16.28 2.40 29.36
N PRO A 263 -15.06 2.66 29.89
CA PRO A 263 -13.79 2.16 29.38
C PRO A 263 -13.68 0.64 29.51
N ALA A 264 -13.22 -0.01 28.45
CA ALA A 264 -13.02 -1.45 28.37
C ALA A 264 -11.53 -1.76 28.17
N SER A 265 -11.13 -2.95 28.59
CA SER A 265 -9.78 -3.47 28.37
C SER A 265 -9.87 -4.94 28.01
N GLY A 266 -8.97 -5.42 27.18
CA GLY A 266 -9.00 -6.77 26.67
C GLY A 266 -7.77 -7.13 25.85
N ALA A 267 -7.87 -8.24 25.13
CA ALA A 267 -6.85 -8.70 24.21
C ALA A 267 -7.53 -9.15 22.91
N MET A 268 -7.10 -8.57 21.79
CA MET A 268 -7.52 -8.98 20.47
C MET A 268 -6.60 -10.10 20.01
N ILE A 269 -7.14 -11.31 19.86
CA ILE A 269 -6.38 -12.48 19.44
C ILE A 269 -6.05 -12.37 17.95
N HIS A 270 -4.79 -12.61 17.59
CA HIS A 270 -4.36 -12.64 16.20
C HIS A 270 -4.84 -13.95 15.56
N ASP A 271 -5.62 -13.83 14.49
CA ASP A 271 -6.18 -14.95 13.75
C ASP A 271 -5.62 -14.93 12.32
N PRO A 272 -4.86 -15.95 11.89
CA PRO A 272 -4.25 -15.97 10.57
C PRO A 272 -5.27 -16.00 9.42
N GLU A 273 -6.52 -16.36 9.70
CA GLU A 273 -7.54 -16.55 8.66
C GLU A 273 -8.48 -15.34 8.57
N ARG A 274 -8.40 -14.38 9.50
CA ARG A 274 -9.32 -13.23 9.55
C ARG A 274 -8.83 -12.09 10.42
N ILE A 275 -9.29 -10.90 10.06
CA ILE A 275 -9.24 -9.70 10.91
C ILE A 275 -10.04 -9.96 12.20
N THR A 276 -9.45 -9.61 13.33
CA THR A 276 -10.11 -9.74 14.63
C THR A 276 -10.82 -8.44 15.01
N PHE A 277 -12.10 -8.55 15.33
CA PHE A 277 -12.95 -7.43 15.75
C PHE A 277 -13.40 -7.64 17.20
N GLU A 278 -13.29 -6.59 18.02
CA GLU A 278 -13.88 -6.50 19.35
C GLU A 278 -15.01 -5.46 19.34
N PRO A 279 -16.26 -5.88 19.03
CA PRO A 279 -17.37 -4.97 18.84
C PRO A 279 -17.89 -4.40 20.17
N THR A 280 -18.20 -3.11 20.16
CA THR A 280 -18.77 -2.41 21.32
C THR A 280 -20.27 -2.70 21.53
N GLY A 281 -20.98 -3.11 20.47
CA GLY A 281 -22.42 -3.32 20.46
C GLY A 281 -23.26 -2.04 20.49
N VAL A 282 -22.63 -0.85 20.50
CA VAL A 282 -23.33 0.43 20.41
C VAL A 282 -23.35 0.92 18.97
N SER A 283 -24.48 1.51 18.55
CA SER A 283 -24.64 2.10 17.22
C SER A 283 -24.82 3.61 17.37
N VAL A 284 -23.94 4.37 16.71
CA VAL A 284 -23.81 5.83 16.84
C VAL A 284 -23.54 6.46 15.47
N THR A 285 -23.98 7.70 15.25
CA THR A 285 -23.71 8.45 14.00
C THR A 285 -22.51 9.39 14.18
N ASP A 286 -22.62 10.26 15.18
CA ASP A 286 -21.59 11.21 15.61
C ASP A 286 -21.08 10.78 16.99
N PHE A 287 -19.77 10.51 17.09
CA PHE A 287 -19.17 9.90 18.28
C PHE A 287 -17.70 10.26 18.42
N GLY A 288 -17.18 10.17 19.64
CA GLY A 288 -15.75 10.07 19.91
C GLY A 288 -15.40 8.64 20.30
N ALA A 289 -14.29 8.11 19.81
CA ALA A 289 -13.76 6.82 20.18
C ALA A 289 -12.28 6.96 20.54
N HIS A 290 -11.92 6.37 21.68
CA HIS A 290 -10.56 6.38 22.22
C HIS A 290 -10.16 4.96 22.54
N ILE A 291 -8.97 4.54 22.12
CA ILE A 291 -8.40 3.24 22.46
C ILE A 291 -6.90 3.35 22.68
N GLN A 292 -6.38 2.70 23.71
CA GLN A 292 -4.95 2.53 23.91
C GLN A 292 -4.53 1.10 23.59
N CYS A 293 -3.65 0.92 22.61
CA CYS A 293 -3.12 -0.37 22.23
C CYS A 293 -1.71 -0.53 22.81
N THR A 294 -1.38 -1.74 23.26
CA THR A 294 -0.03 -2.10 23.68
C THR A 294 0.65 -2.84 22.54
N ALA A 295 1.81 -2.36 22.11
CA ALA A 295 2.61 -2.96 21.06
C ALA A 295 2.93 -4.42 21.41
N PRO A 296 2.46 -5.42 20.63
CA PRO A 296 2.71 -6.82 20.94
C PRO A 296 4.18 -7.21 20.74
N ARG A 297 4.90 -6.40 19.95
CA ARG A 297 6.31 -6.56 19.57
C ARG A 297 6.97 -5.20 19.30
N SER A 298 8.28 -5.19 19.08
CA SER A 298 8.99 -3.95 18.71
C SER A 298 8.53 -3.45 17.35
N ALA A 299 8.70 -2.15 17.09
CA ALA A 299 8.34 -1.54 15.80
C ALA A 299 9.13 -2.10 14.60
N ALA A 300 10.28 -2.73 14.86
CA ALA A 300 11.08 -3.44 13.85
C ALA A 300 10.36 -4.65 13.25
N GLU A 301 9.33 -5.17 13.94
CA GLU A 301 8.44 -6.19 13.41
C GLU A 301 7.05 -5.56 13.20
N LEU A 302 6.46 -5.73 12.02
CA LEU A 302 5.20 -5.05 11.68
C LEU A 302 4.06 -5.43 12.62
N TRP A 303 3.33 -4.49 13.20
CA TRP A 303 2.08 -4.79 13.90
C TRP A 303 1.08 -3.69 13.63
N ASP A 304 -0.20 -3.94 13.89
CA ASP A 304 -1.22 -2.92 13.71
C ASP A 304 -2.17 -2.80 14.90
N CYS A 305 -2.82 -1.65 14.98
CA CYS A 305 -3.98 -1.43 15.81
C CYS A 305 -4.92 -0.43 15.15
N GLY A 306 -6.22 -0.60 15.33
CA GLY A 306 -7.18 0.29 14.71
C GLY A 306 -8.61 0.18 15.22
N LEU A 307 -9.48 0.85 14.48
CA LEU A 307 -10.91 0.94 14.73
C LEU A 307 -11.68 0.57 13.45
N ALA A 308 -12.77 -0.18 13.61
CA ALA A 308 -13.81 -0.28 12.60
C ALA A 308 -15.05 0.47 13.09
N PHE A 309 -15.68 1.22 12.19
CA PHE A 309 -16.82 2.06 12.56
C PHE A 309 -17.81 2.24 11.42
N ARG A 310 -19.02 2.68 11.79
CA ARG A 310 -20.20 2.69 10.90
C ARG A 310 -20.50 1.33 10.27
N ASP A 311 -20.23 0.28 11.02
CA ASP A 311 -20.60 -1.06 10.59
C ASP A 311 -22.12 -1.21 10.62
N THR A 312 -22.69 -1.36 9.42
CA THR A 312 -24.12 -1.64 9.18
C THR A 312 -24.34 -3.09 8.75
N SER A 313 -23.26 -3.80 8.40
CA SER A 313 -23.17 -5.20 7.97
C SER A 313 -21.69 -5.58 7.81
N SER A 314 -21.35 -6.86 7.98
CA SER A 314 -19.96 -7.34 8.16
C SER A 314 -18.93 -6.99 7.07
N THR A 315 -19.36 -6.49 5.90
CA THR A 315 -18.44 -6.08 4.81
C THR A 315 -18.42 -4.57 4.55
N ASN A 316 -19.38 -3.80 5.07
CA ASN A 316 -19.53 -2.38 4.79
C ASN A 316 -19.35 -1.56 6.07
N HIS A 317 -18.08 -1.35 6.43
CA HIS A 317 -17.64 -0.50 7.53
C HIS A 317 -16.35 0.23 7.14
N PHE A 318 -16.09 1.37 7.76
CA PHE A 318 -14.77 1.98 7.68
C PHE A 318 -13.78 1.20 8.52
N ARG A 319 -12.55 1.04 8.01
CA ARG A 319 -11.40 0.51 8.74
C ARG A 319 -10.34 1.59 8.81
N LEU A 320 -9.99 2.01 10.02
CA LEU A 320 -8.90 2.94 10.28
C LEU A 320 -7.82 2.18 11.06
N GLY A 321 -6.63 2.04 10.48
CA GLY A 321 -5.53 1.31 11.10
C GLY A 321 -4.24 2.12 11.11
N VAL A 322 -3.46 1.93 12.17
CA VAL A 322 -2.07 2.37 12.31
C VAL A 322 -1.17 1.15 12.29
N VAL A 323 -0.10 1.20 11.51
CA VAL A 323 0.92 0.16 11.40
C VAL A 323 2.18 0.63 12.11
N SER A 324 2.94 -0.31 12.68
CA SER A 324 4.13 -0.02 13.48
C SER A 324 5.30 0.62 12.73
N ASP A 325 5.22 0.72 11.40
CA ASP A 325 6.16 1.49 10.56
C ASP A 325 5.79 2.99 10.47
N GLY A 326 4.78 3.43 11.22
CA GLY A 326 4.30 4.80 11.25
C GLY A 326 3.35 5.15 10.10
N SER A 327 2.92 4.17 9.31
CA SER A 327 1.87 4.35 8.31
C SER A 327 0.46 4.21 8.91
N TRP A 328 -0.51 4.85 8.27
CA TRP A 328 -1.93 4.69 8.58
C TRP A 328 -2.78 4.66 7.32
N PHE A 329 -3.99 4.12 7.44
CA PHE A 329 -4.94 4.05 6.33
C PHE A 329 -6.38 4.13 6.82
N LEU A 330 -7.26 4.62 5.94
CA LEU A 330 -8.71 4.52 6.01
C LEU A 330 -9.19 3.75 4.78
N SER A 331 -9.97 2.68 4.95
CA SER A 331 -10.61 1.95 3.83
C SER A 331 -12.08 1.63 4.13
N VAL A 332 -12.80 1.16 3.11
CA VAL A 332 -14.13 0.54 3.27
C VAL A 332 -14.01 -0.96 3.08
N GLY A 333 -14.33 -1.72 4.13
CA GLY A 333 -14.17 -3.18 4.14
C GLY A 333 -12.74 -3.59 3.79
N SER A 334 -12.59 -4.59 2.92
CA SER A 334 -11.29 -5.04 2.37
C SER A 334 -10.89 -4.29 1.10
N GLY A 335 -11.56 -3.18 0.76
CA GLY A 335 -11.21 -2.38 -0.41
C GLY A 335 -9.90 -1.62 -0.22
N SER A 336 -9.42 -1.03 -1.32
CA SER A 336 -8.24 -0.15 -1.30
C SER A 336 -8.42 1.02 -0.33
N PRO A 337 -7.32 1.53 0.28
CA PRO A 337 -7.37 2.72 1.11
C PRO A 337 -7.98 3.92 0.37
N LEU A 338 -8.98 4.54 0.98
CA LEU A 338 -9.54 5.84 0.57
C LEU A 338 -8.58 6.97 0.89
N GLN A 339 -7.94 6.88 2.06
CA GLN A 339 -6.91 7.80 2.52
C GLN A 339 -5.82 7.00 3.22
N ASN A 340 -4.60 7.52 3.19
CA ASN A 340 -3.47 6.97 3.92
C ASN A 340 -2.43 8.06 4.18
N GLY A 341 -1.49 7.78 5.08
CA GLY A 341 -0.38 8.65 5.36
C GLY A 341 0.74 7.93 6.10
N ARG A 342 1.79 8.66 6.44
CA ARG A 342 2.98 8.19 7.13
C ARG A 342 3.49 9.23 8.11
N GLY A 343 4.44 8.84 8.96
CA GLY A 343 5.12 9.73 9.88
C GLY A 343 4.46 9.80 11.26
N ILE A 344 3.58 8.85 11.59
CA ILE A 344 3.13 8.68 12.97
C ILE A 344 4.34 8.20 13.79
N PRO A 345 4.72 8.89 14.87
CA PRO A 345 5.76 8.41 15.77
C PRO A 345 5.30 7.11 16.44
N ILE A 346 5.95 5.99 16.12
CA ILE A 346 5.66 4.70 16.75
C ILE A 346 6.67 4.43 17.86
N PRO A 347 6.21 4.08 19.07
CA PRO A 347 7.11 3.64 20.12
C PRO A 347 7.91 2.39 19.70
N PRO A 348 9.24 2.37 19.89
CA PRO A 348 10.07 1.35 19.25
C PRO A 348 10.00 -0.02 19.93
N ASN A 349 9.54 -0.13 21.18
CA ASN A 349 9.65 -1.36 21.96
C ASN A 349 8.33 -2.11 22.12
N ALA A 350 8.43 -3.43 22.25
CA ALA A 350 7.33 -4.26 22.71
C ALA A 350 6.85 -3.81 24.10
N GLY A 351 5.54 -3.76 24.30
CA GLY A 351 4.94 -3.30 25.56
C GLY A 351 4.76 -1.78 25.65
N ASP A 352 5.31 -1.01 24.71
CA ASP A 352 5.00 0.42 24.61
C ASP A 352 3.54 0.61 24.18
N LYS A 353 2.99 1.79 24.48
CA LYS A 353 1.57 2.08 24.29
C LYS A 353 1.39 3.17 23.25
N ILE A 354 0.38 3.01 22.41
CA ILE A 354 -0.08 4.00 21.44
C ILE A 354 -1.57 4.24 21.66
N THR A 355 -1.98 5.50 21.56
CA THR A 355 -3.37 5.91 21.74
C THR A 355 -3.94 6.35 20.40
N LEU A 356 -5.12 5.85 20.05
CA LEU A 356 -5.86 6.28 18.86
C LEU A 356 -7.11 7.04 19.30
N ASP A 357 -7.25 8.27 18.80
CA ASP A 357 -8.39 9.15 19.03
C ASP A 357 -9.12 9.37 17.69
N LEU A 358 -10.40 9.06 17.64
CA LEU A 358 -11.24 9.26 16.46
C LEU A 358 -12.52 10.00 16.85
N ILE A 359 -12.72 11.19 16.27
CA ILE A 359 -13.95 11.96 16.46
C ILE A 359 -14.69 12.07 15.13
N VAL A 360 -15.94 11.60 15.11
CA VAL A 360 -16.79 11.57 13.91
C VAL A 360 -17.92 12.60 14.06
N GLN A 361 -18.03 13.49 13.07
CA GLN A 361 -19.11 14.45 12.92
C GLN A 361 -19.65 14.48 11.48
N GLY A 362 -20.88 14.01 11.28
CA GLY A 362 -21.54 14.02 9.99
C GLY A 362 -20.84 13.11 8.98
N ASN A 363 -20.11 13.68 8.02
CA ASN A 363 -19.35 12.91 7.03
C ASN A 363 -17.83 13.14 7.15
N THR A 364 -17.39 13.70 8.27
CA THR A 364 -15.97 13.99 8.52
C THR A 364 -15.55 13.27 9.79
N GLY A 365 -14.42 12.58 9.73
CA GLY A 365 -13.70 12.09 10.91
C GLY A 365 -12.51 12.97 11.20
N TYR A 366 -12.08 13.07 12.45
CA TYR A 366 -10.84 13.69 12.87
C TYR A 366 -10.04 12.64 13.61
N PHE A 367 -8.89 12.28 13.06
CA PHE A 367 -8.04 11.21 13.58
C PHE A 367 -6.79 11.82 14.22
N GLY A 368 -6.49 11.35 15.42
CA GLY A 368 -5.26 11.67 16.14
C GLY A 368 -4.60 10.45 16.76
N VAL A 369 -3.31 10.58 17.03
CA VAL A 369 -2.49 9.59 17.72
C VAL A 369 -1.79 10.25 18.89
N ASP A 370 -1.88 9.63 20.06
CA ASP A 370 -1.34 10.16 21.33
C ASP A 370 -1.76 11.63 21.59
N GLY A 371 -3.01 11.95 21.27
CA GLY A 371 -3.59 13.29 21.41
C GLY A 371 -3.10 14.32 20.39
N VAL A 372 -2.30 13.93 19.38
CA VAL A 372 -1.84 14.79 18.30
C VAL A 372 -2.68 14.55 17.06
N PHE A 373 -3.19 15.62 16.44
CA PHE A 373 -3.95 15.53 15.19
C PHE A 373 -3.08 14.95 14.07
N VAL A 374 -3.65 14.01 13.31
CA VAL A 374 -3.00 13.37 12.16
C VAL A 374 -3.69 13.77 10.85
N SER A 375 -5.02 13.62 10.75
CA SER A 375 -5.74 13.89 9.51
C SER A 375 -7.25 14.00 9.71
N ASP A 376 -7.93 14.74 8.82
CA ASP A 376 -9.37 14.64 8.63
C ASP A 376 -9.71 13.51 7.64
N LEU A 377 -10.82 12.83 7.89
CA LEU A 377 -11.24 11.62 7.20
C LEU A 377 -12.53 11.88 6.42
N ASP A 378 -12.57 11.51 5.13
CA ASP A 378 -13.77 11.53 4.30
C ASP A 378 -14.62 10.28 4.55
N LEU A 379 -15.74 10.49 5.23
CA LEU A 379 -16.68 9.43 5.61
C LEU A 379 -17.95 9.44 4.75
N THR A 380 -17.92 10.08 3.59
CA THR A 380 -19.11 10.24 2.72
C THR A 380 -19.62 8.93 2.12
N GLN A 381 -18.79 7.88 2.05
CA GLN A 381 -19.18 6.59 1.46
C GLN A 381 -20.19 5.82 2.30
N ILE A 382 -20.10 5.92 3.62
CA ILE A 382 -21.01 5.23 4.56
C ILE A 382 -21.58 6.29 5.51
N PRO A 383 -22.63 7.02 5.10
CA PRO A 383 -23.29 7.97 5.98
C PRO A 383 -24.22 7.25 6.97
N GLY A 384 -24.41 7.86 8.15
CA GLY A 384 -25.38 7.38 9.14
C GLY A 384 -24.78 6.50 10.24
N PRO A 385 -25.64 5.93 11.10
CA PRO A 385 -25.21 5.19 12.28
C PRO A 385 -24.70 3.80 11.92
N GLY A 386 -23.74 3.30 12.71
CA GLY A 386 -23.31 1.91 12.69
C GLY A 386 -22.52 1.57 13.95
N THR A 387 -22.09 0.31 14.08
CA THR A 387 -21.34 -0.11 15.26
C THR A 387 -19.87 0.30 15.19
N VAL A 388 -19.24 0.45 16.35
CA VAL A 388 -17.80 0.70 16.52
C VAL A 388 -17.14 -0.55 17.10
N ALA A 389 -15.92 -0.88 16.68
CA ALA A 389 -15.14 -2.01 17.15
C ALA A 389 -13.65 -1.67 17.19
N ALA A 390 -12.91 -2.27 18.12
CA ALA A 390 -11.45 -2.31 18.06
C ALA A 390 -11.01 -3.43 17.09
N VAL A 391 -9.89 -3.22 16.38
CA VAL A 391 -9.48 -4.11 15.29
C VAL A 391 -7.96 -4.30 15.24
N VAL A 392 -7.53 -5.53 14.94
CA VAL A 392 -6.13 -5.89 14.61
C VAL A 392 -6.07 -6.96 13.52
N GLY A 393 -4.88 -7.15 12.96
CA GLY A 393 -4.59 -8.11 11.92
C GLY A 393 -5.15 -7.65 10.57
N PHE A 394 -4.99 -6.36 10.26
CA PHE A 394 -5.42 -5.80 8.98
C PHE A 394 -4.62 -6.35 7.79
N PHE A 395 -3.38 -6.78 8.04
CA PHE A 395 -2.46 -7.32 7.06
C PHE A 395 -1.87 -8.65 7.53
N ASP A 396 -1.41 -9.46 6.58
CA ASP A 396 -0.88 -10.77 6.92
C ASP A 396 0.46 -10.69 7.66
N GLU A 397 1.23 -9.63 7.40
CA GLU A 397 2.53 -9.41 8.01
C GLU A 397 2.43 -8.80 9.42
N THR A 398 1.28 -8.23 9.79
CA THR A 398 1.10 -7.52 11.06
C THR A 398 0.62 -8.41 12.20
N TYR A 399 0.17 -9.64 11.90
CA TYR A 399 -0.26 -10.59 12.91
C TYR A 399 0.83 -11.63 13.24
N ILE A 400 0.63 -12.35 14.35
CA ILE A 400 1.43 -13.52 14.74
C ILE A 400 0.44 -14.64 15.04
N PRO A 401 0.51 -15.82 14.41
CA PRO A 401 -0.38 -16.93 14.72
C PRO A 401 -0.42 -17.22 16.23
N GLY A 402 -1.61 -17.10 16.85
CA GLY A 402 -1.80 -17.30 18.29
C GLY A 402 -1.27 -16.17 19.18
N GLY A 403 -0.78 -15.08 18.61
CA GLY A 403 -0.45 -13.85 19.29
C GLY A 403 -1.68 -13.06 19.72
N GLN A 404 -1.45 -11.94 20.42
CA GLN A 404 -2.52 -11.01 20.78
C GLN A 404 -1.99 -9.59 20.90
N THR A 405 -2.84 -8.62 20.61
CA THR A 405 -2.62 -7.21 20.92
C THR A 405 -3.53 -6.82 22.07
N THR A 406 -2.97 -6.36 23.18
CA THR A 406 -3.75 -5.92 24.33
C THR A 406 -4.21 -4.49 24.14
N TYR A 407 -5.44 -4.20 24.57
CA TYR A 407 -5.99 -2.85 24.57
C TYR A 407 -6.52 -2.46 25.94
N GLU A 408 -6.45 -1.17 26.23
CA GLU A 408 -6.88 -0.52 27.46
C GLU A 408 -7.66 0.75 27.12
N ASP A 409 -8.41 1.24 28.09
CA ASP A 409 -9.18 2.49 28.01
C ASP A 409 -10.08 2.61 26.76
N PHE A 410 -10.55 1.50 26.16
CA PHE A 410 -11.41 1.57 24.99
C PHE A 410 -12.80 2.09 25.37
N TYR A 411 -13.16 3.31 24.96
CA TYR A 411 -14.49 3.87 25.18
C TYR A 411 -15.05 4.55 23.93
N VAL A 412 -16.38 4.70 23.92
CA VAL A 412 -17.10 5.46 22.90
C VAL A 412 -18.01 6.46 23.58
N SER A 413 -17.91 7.72 23.19
CA SER A 413 -18.74 8.84 23.63
C SER A 413 -19.67 9.28 22.49
N SER A 414 -20.90 9.71 22.80
CA SER A 414 -21.88 10.07 21.78
C SER A 414 -22.05 11.58 21.65
N PHE A 415 -21.89 12.10 20.42
CA PHE A 415 -22.25 13.46 20.03
C PHE A 415 -23.64 13.55 19.42
N ASP A 416 -24.31 12.41 19.21
CA ASP A 416 -25.70 12.36 18.79
C ASP A 416 -26.53 13.14 19.80
N SER A 417 -26.94 14.35 19.39
CA SER A 417 -27.57 15.35 20.25
C SER A 417 -28.62 14.67 21.12
N SER A 418 -28.41 14.69 22.44
CA SER A 418 -29.37 14.10 23.36
C SER A 418 -30.76 14.62 23.00
N THR A 419 -31.64 13.74 22.52
CA THR A 419 -33.02 13.80 22.94
C THR A 419 -32.99 13.56 24.45
N GLN A 420 -32.58 14.60 25.20
CA GLN A 420 -33.02 14.76 26.57
C GLN A 420 -34.53 14.62 26.48
N THR A 421 -35.02 13.45 26.87
CA THR A 421 -36.38 13.34 27.32
C THR A 421 -36.54 14.45 28.36
N PRO A 422 -37.51 15.38 28.19
CA PRO A 422 -37.66 16.49 29.13
C PRO A 422 -37.73 15.91 30.54
N PRO A 423 -37.10 16.55 31.54
CA PRO A 423 -37.14 16.05 32.90
C PRO A 423 -38.60 15.84 33.28
N MET A 424 -38.93 14.60 33.61
CA MET A 424 -40.23 14.23 34.15
C MET A 424 -40.58 15.26 35.23
N PRO A 425 -41.74 15.95 35.14
CA PRO A 425 -42.04 17.02 36.07
C PRO A 425 -41.99 16.46 37.48
N SER A 426 -41.28 17.17 38.37
CA SER A 426 -41.20 16.88 39.80
C SER A 426 -42.54 16.38 40.32
N GLU A 427 -42.57 15.11 40.68
CA GLU A 427 -43.71 14.52 41.37
C GLU A 427 -43.82 15.24 42.72
N THR A 428 -44.82 16.10 42.79
CA THR A 428 -45.22 16.80 44.00
C THR A 428 -45.62 15.75 45.03
N ALA A 429 -44.99 15.78 46.19
CA ALA A 429 -45.35 14.95 47.33
C ALA A 429 -46.85 15.07 47.64
N VAL A 430 -47.61 14.01 47.35
CA VAL A 430 -48.98 13.83 47.87
C VAL A 430 -48.93 12.83 49.01
N VAL A 431 -49.09 13.38 50.21
CA VAL A 431 -49.40 12.66 51.44
C VAL A 431 -50.80 12.06 51.34
N GLY A 432 -50.95 10.74 51.49
CA GLY A 432 -52.20 10.13 51.98
C GLY A 432 -52.58 8.72 51.50
N LEU A 433 -52.65 7.78 52.46
CA LEU A 433 -53.52 6.58 52.57
C LEU A 433 -53.06 5.22 51.96
N PRO A 434 -53.55 4.04 52.45
CA PRO A 434 -52.69 3.10 53.15
C PRO A 434 -52.75 1.64 52.65
N THR A 435 -51.78 0.83 53.10
CA THR A 435 -51.85 -0.64 53.38
C THR A 435 -52.43 -1.60 52.32
N GLN A 436 -51.56 -2.42 51.69
CA GLN A 436 -51.47 -3.89 51.86
C GLN A 436 -50.52 -4.50 50.81
N ALA A 437 -49.61 -5.36 51.26
CA ALA A 437 -48.70 -6.13 50.42
C ALA A 437 -49.32 -7.49 50.05
N PRO A 438 -49.19 -7.99 48.80
CA PRO A 438 -49.37 -9.40 48.50
C PRO A 438 -48.02 -10.14 48.54
N THR A 439 -47.94 -11.09 49.46
CA THR A 439 -46.89 -12.10 49.59
C THR A 439 -47.01 -13.12 48.45
N VAL A 440 -45.92 -13.41 47.73
CA VAL A 440 -45.82 -14.58 46.85
C VAL A 440 -44.81 -15.56 47.45
N GLN A 441 -45.28 -16.76 47.74
CA GLN A 441 -44.57 -17.87 48.40
C GLN A 441 -43.66 -18.62 47.43
N VAL A 442 -42.45 -18.96 47.88
CA VAL A 442 -41.56 -19.96 47.27
C VAL A 442 -41.91 -21.34 47.82
N PRO A 443 -42.13 -22.39 46.99
CA PRO A 443 -42.33 -23.75 47.47
C PRO A 443 -41.01 -24.49 47.77
N PRO A 444 -41.04 -25.52 48.64
CA PRO A 444 -39.91 -25.97 49.43
C PRO A 444 -39.14 -27.14 48.82
N VAL A 445 -37.84 -27.17 49.12
CA VAL A 445 -36.95 -28.34 48.93
C VAL A 445 -37.11 -29.25 50.15
N GLU A 446 -37.47 -30.51 49.93
CA GLU A 446 -37.37 -31.54 50.97
C GLU A 446 -36.84 -32.87 50.41
N SER A 447 -36.07 -33.50 51.28
CA SER A 447 -35.04 -34.53 51.14
C SER A 447 -35.54 -35.93 51.49
N THR A 448 -34.91 -37.00 50.99
CA THR A 448 -34.84 -38.33 51.67
C THR A 448 -33.84 -39.30 50.99
N PRO A 449 -33.45 -40.47 51.57
CA PRO A 449 -32.07 -40.70 52.03
C PRO A 449 -31.43 -42.05 51.59
N THR A 450 -30.21 -42.26 52.11
CA THR A 450 -29.26 -43.38 52.05
C THR A 450 -29.79 -44.80 52.33
N PRO A 451 -29.04 -45.84 51.92
CA PRO A 451 -28.61 -46.83 52.92
C PRO A 451 -27.12 -47.24 52.82
N GLN A 452 -26.59 -47.71 53.96
CA GLN A 452 -25.18 -47.91 54.31
C GLN A 452 -24.85 -49.41 54.55
N SER A 453 -23.58 -49.78 54.29
CA SER A 453 -22.81 -50.95 54.78
C SER A 453 -23.09 -52.33 54.14
N GLY A 454 -22.15 -53.20 53.76
CA GLY A 454 -20.69 -53.27 53.91
C GLY A 454 -20.15 -54.65 53.44
N ALA A 455 -18.82 -54.86 53.56
CA ALA A 455 -17.98 -56.03 53.17
C ALA A 455 -17.52 -56.03 51.70
N GLY A 456 -16.25 -56.22 51.33
CA GLY A 456 -14.99 -56.50 52.03
C GLY A 456 -13.88 -56.68 50.97
N GLU A 457 -12.63 -56.42 51.37
CA GLU A 457 -11.35 -56.91 50.81
C GLU A 457 -10.91 -56.58 49.35
N THR A 458 -9.81 -55.79 49.28
CA THR A 458 -8.69 -55.60 48.30
C THR A 458 -8.44 -56.74 47.25
N PRO A 459 -7.81 -56.53 46.05
CA PRO A 459 -6.75 -55.53 45.80
C PRO A 459 -6.48 -54.99 44.34
N VAL A 460 -5.48 -54.09 44.25
CA VAL A 460 -4.54 -53.77 43.13
C VAL A 460 -5.01 -53.03 41.85
N ILE A 461 -4.56 -51.77 41.75
CA ILE A 461 -3.97 -51.00 40.63
C ILE A 461 -4.39 -51.30 39.18
N GLY A 462 -4.97 -50.28 38.53
CA GLY A 462 -4.90 -50.04 37.08
C GLY A 462 -5.11 -48.55 36.77
N LEU A 463 -4.09 -47.87 36.24
CA LEU A 463 -4.18 -46.49 35.75
C LEU A 463 -5.19 -46.41 34.57
N PRO A 464 -5.96 -45.32 34.42
CA PRO A 464 -6.72 -45.09 33.19
C PRO A 464 -5.79 -44.78 32.01
N SER A 465 -6.04 -45.50 30.92
CA SER A 465 -5.42 -45.37 29.60
C SER A 465 -5.57 -43.94 29.04
N PRO A 466 -4.53 -43.35 28.44
CA PRO A 466 -4.65 -42.08 27.75
C PRO A 466 -5.51 -42.23 26.48
N THR A 467 -6.43 -41.28 26.31
CA THR A 467 -7.15 -40.98 25.07
C THR A 467 -6.16 -40.75 23.94
N PRO A 468 -6.32 -41.37 22.75
CA PRO A 468 -5.40 -41.13 21.63
C PRO A 468 -5.52 -39.67 21.13
N PRO A 469 -4.41 -39.04 20.73
CA PRO A 469 -4.42 -37.70 20.19
C PRO A 469 -5.12 -37.66 18.83
N VAL A 470 -5.85 -36.56 18.61
CA VAL A 470 -6.35 -36.15 17.28
C VAL A 470 -5.13 -35.92 16.40
N VAL A 471 -5.08 -36.62 15.27
CA VAL A 471 -4.02 -36.48 14.26
C VAL A 471 -4.43 -35.35 13.32
N GLU A 472 -3.68 -34.24 13.34
CA GLU A 472 -3.65 -33.29 12.24
C GLU A 472 -3.03 -34.00 11.03
N THR A 473 -3.80 -34.10 9.95
CA THR A 473 -3.32 -34.59 8.66
C THR A 473 -2.58 -33.47 7.95
N THR A 474 -1.26 -33.57 7.93
CA THR A 474 -0.40 -32.88 6.96
C THR A 474 -0.79 -33.35 5.55
N PRO A 475 -1.00 -32.48 4.54
CA PRO A 475 -1.11 -32.94 3.17
C PRO A 475 0.29 -33.39 2.72
N ILE A 476 0.48 -34.70 2.67
CA ILE A 476 1.61 -35.34 1.99
C ILE A 476 1.14 -35.71 0.59
N THR A 477 1.99 -35.41 -0.38
CA THR A 477 1.97 -35.89 -1.77
C THR A 477 1.50 -37.34 -1.85
N GLN A 478 0.28 -37.58 -2.37
CA GLN A 478 -0.16 -38.94 -2.67
C GLN A 478 0.44 -39.35 -4.01
N ALA A 479 1.65 -39.90 -3.98
CA ALA A 479 2.21 -40.63 -5.12
C ALA A 479 1.31 -41.84 -5.44
N GLY A 480 0.43 -41.69 -6.43
CA GLY A 480 -0.33 -42.81 -6.99
C GLY A 480 -1.74 -42.55 -7.50
N ALA A 481 -2.31 -41.35 -7.37
CA ALA A 481 -3.60 -41.05 -7.97
C ALA A 481 -3.49 -39.78 -8.82
N ASN A 482 -3.74 -39.89 -10.12
CA ASN A 482 -3.92 -38.76 -11.02
C ASN A 482 -5.20 -38.00 -10.64
N SER A 483 -5.16 -37.38 -9.47
CA SER A 483 -6.28 -36.74 -8.80
C SER A 483 -5.77 -35.61 -7.93
N TYR A 484 -6.51 -34.52 -7.96
CA TYR A 484 -6.31 -33.36 -7.11
C TYR A 484 -7.61 -33.08 -6.36
N THR A 485 -7.49 -32.72 -5.08
CA THR A 485 -8.59 -32.15 -4.31
C THR A 485 -8.10 -30.82 -3.78
N SER A 486 -8.78 -29.75 -4.16
CA SER A 486 -8.46 -28.41 -3.70
C SER A 486 -8.51 -28.33 -2.17
N PRO A 487 -7.40 -27.95 -1.51
CA PRO A 487 -7.36 -27.85 -0.05
C PRO A 487 -8.33 -26.80 0.49
N THR A 488 -8.49 -25.67 -0.22
CA THR A 488 -9.33 -24.55 0.23
C THR A 488 -10.79 -24.72 -0.17
N PHE A 489 -11.05 -25.15 -1.40
CA PHE A 489 -12.39 -25.15 -2.00
C PHE A 489 -13.01 -26.53 -2.21
N GLY A 490 -12.25 -27.61 -1.99
CA GLY A 490 -12.76 -28.98 -2.00
C GLY A 490 -13.25 -29.50 -3.37
N TYR A 491 -13.06 -28.76 -4.46
CA TYR A 491 -13.31 -29.31 -5.80
C TYR A 491 -12.28 -30.41 -6.09
N GLN A 492 -12.68 -31.34 -6.95
CA GLN A 492 -11.85 -32.49 -7.31
C GLN A 492 -11.63 -32.50 -8.82
N LEU A 493 -10.42 -32.85 -9.25
CA LEU A 493 -10.08 -33.08 -10.65
C LEU A 493 -9.32 -34.39 -10.76
N THR A 494 -9.67 -35.24 -11.71
CA THR A 494 -8.89 -36.45 -12.03
C THR A 494 -8.39 -36.41 -13.47
N TRP A 495 -7.25 -37.03 -13.75
CA TRP A 495 -6.68 -37.09 -15.10
C TRP A 495 -6.13 -38.49 -15.41
N ASP A 496 -5.79 -38.75 -16.66
CA ASP A 496 -5.12 -39.99 -17.07
C ASP A 496 -3.58 -39.83 -17.05
N ASP A 497 -2.86 -40.92 -17.29
CA ASP A 497 -1.38 -40.93 -17.24
C ASP A 497 -0.70 -40.09 -18.34
N THR A 498 -1.46 -39.47 -19.25
CA THR A 498 -0.88 -38.55 -20.25
C THR A 498 -0.60 -37.17 -19.66
N TRP A 499 -1.23 -36.82 -18.53
CA TRP A 499 -1.02 -35.55 -17.84
C TRP A 499 -0.07 -35.72 -16.66
N SER A 500 0.73 -34.69 -16.44
CA SER A 500 1.63 -34.59 -15.30
C SER A 500 1.40 -33.26 -14.58
N VAL A 501 1.50 -33.27 -13.25
CA VAL A 501 1.48 -32.05 -12.45
C VAL A 501 2.77 -31.29 -12.70
N VAL A 502 2.65 -30.04 -13.13
CA VAL A 502 3.76 -29.10 -13.28
C VAL A 502 3.88 -28.27 -12.00
N THR A 503 2.77 -27.84 -11.45
CA THR A 503 2.72 -26.97 -10.25
C THR A 503 1.43 -27.22 -9.49
N GLU A 504 1.51 -27.16 -8.15
CA GLU A 504 0.37 -27.20 -7.24
C GLU A 504 0.68 -26.25 -6.07
N SER A 505 -0.25 -25.37 -5.73
CA SER A 505 -0.15 -24.51 -4.55
C SER A 505 -1.52 -24.16 -3.99
N SER A 506 -1.58 -23.92 -2.69
CA SER A 506 -2.76 -23.44 -1.96
C SER A 506 -2.25 -22.44 -0.93
N GLN A 507 -2.46 -21.14 -1.18
CA GLN A 507 -1.99 -20.02 -0.35
C GLN A 507 -3.01 -18.89 -0.42
N ASP A 508 -3.20 -18.15 0.66
CA ASP A 508 -4.06 -16.94 0.73
C ASP A 508 -5.50 -17.15 0.23
N SER A 509 -6.07 -18.32 0.52
CA SER A 509 -7.38 -18.73 0.00
C SER A 509 -7.46 -18.73 -1.54
N PHE A 510 -6.35 -19.07 -2.20
CA PHE A 510 -6.25 -19.23 -3.64
C PHE A 510 -5.52 -20.54 -3.95
N ASP A 511 -6.18 -21.40 -4.74
CA ASP A 511 -5.58 -22.66 -5.16
C ASP A 511 -5.20 -22.61 -6.64
N VAL A 512 -4.01 -23.11 -6.93
CA VAL A 512 -3.45 -23.24 -8.28
C VAL A 512 -3.06 -24.69 -8.54
N LEU A 513 -3.48 -25.22 -9.67
CA LEU A 513 -2.99 -26.48 -10.22
C LEU A 513 -2.65 -26.28 -11.69
N ARG A 514 -1.41 -26.59 -12.07
CA ARG A 514 -0.97 -26.62 -13.47
C ARG A 514 -0.67 -28.06 -13.88
N LEU A 515 -1.31 -28.51 -14.95
CA LEU A 515 -1.07 -29.81 -15.59
C LEU A 515 -0.45 -29.61 -16.98
N SER A 516 0.37 -30.56 -17.42
CA SER A 516 0.82 -30.62 -18.80
C SER A 516 0.91 -32.05 -19.32
N ASN A 517 0.53 -32.23 -20.59
CA ASN A 517 0.76 -33.46 -21.34
C ASN A 517 1.93 -33.37 -22.34
N GLY A 518 2.75 -32.31 -22.22
CA GLY A 518 3.88 -32.00 -23.10
C GLY A 518 3.52 -31.20 -24.36
N VAL A 519 2.23 -31.04 -24.67
CA VAL A 519 1.74 -30.19 -25.78
C VAL A 519 0.78 -29.13 -25.27
N VAL A 520 -0.15 -29.51 -24.40
CA VAL A 520 -1.12 -28.61 -23.75
C VAL A 520 -0.66 -28.31 -22.34
N THR A 521 -0.86 -27.07 -21.92
CA THR A 521 -0.81 -26.64 -20.51
C THR A 521 -2.23 -26.35 -20.06
N ALA A 522 -2.68 -26.98 -18.99
CA ALA A 522 -3.96 -26.72 -18.36
C ALA A 522 -3.72 -26.05 -17.00
N ASP A 523 -4.23 -24.84 -16.85
CA ASP A 523 -4.16 -24.05 -15.63
C ASP A 523 -5.50 -24.00 -14.95
N ILE A 524 -5.52 -24.38 -13.68
CA ILE A 524 -6.70 -24.35 -12.84
C ILE A 524 -6.44 -23.37 -11.71
N TYR A 525 -7.23 -22.30 -11.67
CA TYR A 525 -7.22 -21.27 -10.65
C TYR A 525 -8.53 -21.32 -9.87
N SER A 526 -8.47 -21.08 -8.57
CA SER A 526 -9.69 -20.92 -7.78
C SER A 526 -9.49 -19.98 -6.61
N GLY A 527 -10.50 -19.18 -6.33
CA GLY A 527 -10.48 -18.15 -5.29
C GLY A 527 -11.88 -17.72 -4.90
N PHE A 528 -12.00 -17.05 -3.75
CA PHE A 528 -13.23 -16.35 -3.38
C PHE A 528 -13.56 -15.31 -4.44
N SER A 529 -14.81 -15.31 -4.92
CA SER A 529 -15.23 -14.42 -5.98
C SER A 529 -16.75 -14.29 -6.01
N THR A 530 -17.21 -13.05 -6.17
CA THR A 530 -18.62 -12.72 -6.46
C THR A 530 -18.84 -12.41 -7.94
N MET A 531 -17.81 -12.60 -8.77
CA MET A 531 -17.80 -12.29 -10.20
C MET A 531 -18.86 -13.12 -10.94
N GLY A 532 -19.54 -12.49 -11.91
CA GLY A 532 -20.44 -13.22 -12.80
C GLY A 532 -19.69 -14.21 -13.70
N LEU A 533 -20.35 -15.29 -14.14
CA LEU A 533 -19.72 -16.28 -15.03
C LEU A 533 -19.30 -15.71 -16.39
N GLU A 534 -20.08 -14.79 -16.96
CA GLU A 534 -19.71 -14.07 -18.18
C GLU A 534 -18.57 -13.08 -17.91
N GLU A 535 -18.61 -12.44 -16.74
CA GLU A 535 -17.56 -11.52 -16.29
C GLU A 535 -16.21 -12.23 -16.16
N CYS A 536 -16.18 -13.47 -15.64
CA CYS A 536 -14.98 -14.33 -15.59
C CYS A 536 -14.30 -14.47 -16.96
N VAL A 537 -15.08 -14.74 -18.01
CA VAL A 537 -14.51 -14.86 -19.35
C VAL A 537 -14.03 -13.50 -19.86
N THR A 538 -14.82 -12.45 -19.69
CA THR A 538 -14.45 -11.11 -20.19
C THR A 538 -13.27 -10.48 -19.44
N SER A 539 -13.03 -10.84 -18.18
CA SER A 539 -11.85 -10.40 -17.44
C SER A 539 -10.58 -11.04 -17.98
N LEU A 540 -10.62 -12.31 -18.39
CA LEU A 540 -9.50 -12.98 -19.07
C LEU A 540 -9.20 -12.36 -20.44
N VAL A 541 -10.24 -12.05 -21.22
CA VAL A 541 -10.06 -11.33 -22.50
C VAL A 541 -9.39 -9.98 -22.27
N SER A 542 -9.82 -9.25 -21.24
CA SER A 542 -9.24 -7.96 -20.88
C SER A 542 -7.79 -8.09 -20.42
N TYR A 543 -7.47 -9.16 -19.68
CA TYR A 543 -6.10 -9.50 -19.29
C TYR A 543 -5.21 -9.71 -20.52
N TYR A 544 -5.62 -10.56 -21.48
CA TYR A 544 -4.83 -10.81 -22.69
C TYR A 544 -4.69 -9.56 -23.56
N GLN A 545 -5.73 -8.74 -23.67
CA GLN A 545 -5.67 -7.48 -24.44
C GLN A 545 -4.74 -6.44 -23.79
N GLY A 546 -4.53 -6.51 -22.48
CA GLY A 546 -3.67 -5.59 -21.75
C GLY A 546 -2.19 -5.96 -21.75
N HIS A 547 -1.82 -7.13 -22.29
CA HIS A 547 -0.48 -7.70 -22.12
C HIS A 547 0.24 -7.88 -23.46
N GLU A 548 1.44 -7.30 -23.59
CA GLU A 548 2.18 -7.20 -24.87
C GLU A 548 2.56 -8.54 -25.51
N SER A 549 2.75 -9.58 -24.68
CA SER A 549 3.03 -10.96 -25.12
C SER A 549 1.87 -11.60 -25.89
N TYR A 550 0.69 -10.99 -25.92
CA TYR A 550 -0.48 -11.50 -26.61
C TYR A 550 -0.89 -10.51 -27.69
N THR A 551 -1.04 -11.00 -28.92
CA THR A 551 -1.56 -10.21 -30.04
C THR A 551 -2.68 -10.96 -30.74
N ASN A 552 -3.45 -10.26 -31.58
CA ASN A 552 -4.56 -10.87 -32.35
C ASN A 552 -5.61 -11.61 -31.49
N ILE A 553 -5.87 -11.10 -30.28
CA ILE A 553 -6.84 -11.68 -29.35
C ILE A 553 -8.26 -11.60 -29.94
N ALA A 554 -8.94 -12.74 -30.03
CA ALA A 554 -10.33 -12.83 -30.45
C ALA A 554 -11.06 -13.97 -29.73
N ILE A 555 -12.34 -13.74 -29.38
CA ILE A 555 -13.22 -14.82 -28.92
C ILE A 555 -13.80 -15.49 -30.17
N GLN A 556 -13.72 -16.81 -30.23
CA GLN A 556 -14.24 -17.60 -31.33
C GLN A 556 -15.72 -17.92 -31.09
N PRO A 557 -16.63 -17.56 -32.01
CA PRO A 557 -18.03 -17.91 -31.87
C PRO A 557 -18.23 -19.41 -32.04
N PHE A 558 -19.06 -19.99 -31.16
CA PHE A 558 -19.57 -21.34 -31.28
C PHE A 558 -20.45 -21.51 -32.53
N PRO A 559 -20.78 -22.75 -32.96
CA PRO A 559 -21.59 -22.99 -34.17
C PRO A 559 -22.98 -22.34 -34.17
N ASP A 560 -23.51 -21.97 -33.01
CA ASP A 560 -24.79 -21.27 -32.86
C ASP A 560 -24.65 -19.72 -32.89
N GLY A 561 -23.43 -19.22 -33.07
CA GLY A 561 -23.10 -17.80 -33.17
C GLY A 561 -22.86 -17.10 -31.83
N ARG A 562 -22.96 -17.79 -30.69
CA ARG A 562 -22.61 -17.22 -29.38
C ARG A 562 -21.11 -17.26 -29.17
N GLU A 563 -20.54 -16.25 -28.51
CA GLU A 563 -19.11 -16.20 -28.16
C GLU A 563 -18.83 -16.79 -26.77
N ILE A 564 -19.76 -16.58 -25.84
CA ILE A 564 -19.73 -17.14 -24.48
C ILE A 564 -21.02 -17.95 -24.29
N VAL A 565 -20.87 -19.20 -23.84
CA VAL A 565 -22.01 -20.07 -23.53
C VAL A 565 -22.07 -20.26 -22.02
N VAL A 566 -23.13 -19.72 -21.41
CA VAL A 566 -23.42 -19.90 -19.99
C VAL A 566 -24.58 -20.89 -19.83
N GLU A 567 -24.36 -22.00 -19.13
CA GLU A 567 -25.40 -22.97 -18.78
C GLU A 567 -25.23 -23.42 -17.32
N GLY A 568 -26.26 -23.22 -16.49
CA GLY A 568 -26.18 -23.55 -15.07
C GLY A 568 -25.14 -22.70 -14.34
N ASN A 569 -24.22 -23.34 -13.63
CA ASN A 569 -23.11 -22.69 -12.92
C ASN A 569 -21.80 -22.67 -13.74
N VAL A 570 -21.90 -22.86 -15.06
CA VAL A 570 -20.74 -22.98 -15.96
C VAL A 570 -20.80 -21.94 -17.05
N ALA A 571 -19.67 -21.31 -17.36
CA ALA A 571 -19.44 -20.58 -18.60
C ALA A 571 -18.24 -21.16 -19.36
N VAL A 572 -18.36 -21.19 -20.67
CA VAL A 572 -17.29 -21.65 -21.58
C VAL A 572 -17.08 -20.67 -22.71
N ALA A 573 -15.82 -20.53 -23.12
CA ALA A 573 -15.42 -19.75 -24.27
C ALA A 573 -14.18 -20.37 -24.93
N THR A 574 -13.88 -19.94 -26.16
CA THR A 574 -12.64 -20.28 -26.85
C THR A 574 -12.02 -18.99 -27.36
N LEU A 575 -10.78 -18.74 -26.98
CA LEU A 575 -10.01 -17.57 -27.38
C LEU A 575 -8.92 -18.01 -28.36
N THR A 576 -8.59 -17.13 -29.29
CA THR A 576 -7.40 -17.24 -30.15
C THR A 576 -6.52 -16.04 -29.92
N PHE A 577 -5.21 -16.23 -29.85
CA PHE A 577 -4.22 -15.17 -29.79
C PHE A 577 -2.87 -15.69 -30.30
N ASP A 578 -1.99 -14.77 -30.71
CA ASP A 578 -0.59 -15.08 -30.98
C ASP A 578 0.22 -14.77 -29.72
N TYR A 579 0.88 -15.80 -29.18
CA TYR A 579 1.64 -15.71 -27.93
C TYR A 579 3.14 -15.61 -28.19
N ASP A 580 3.76 -14.51 -27.78
CA ASP A 580 5.21 -14.35 -27.80
C ASP A 580 5.80 -14.67 -26.42
N ALA A 581 6.51 -15.80 -26.35
CA ALA A 581 7.20 -16.23 -25.13
C ALA A 581 8.49 -15.44 -24.83
N GLY A 582 8.83 -14.40 -25.61
CA GLY A 582 10.04 -13.59 -25.44
C GLY A 582 11.34 -14.33 -25.79
N SER A 583 11.24 -15.56 -26.33
CA SER A 583 12.39 -16.42 -26.65
C SER A 583 13.08 -16.07 -27.98
N GLY A 584 12.57 -15.08 -28.71
CA GLY A 584 13.03 -14.71 -30.05
C GLY A 584 12.55 -15.67 -31.17
N ALA A 585 11.75 -16.68 -30.84
CA ALA A 585 11.15 -17.60 -31.82
C ALA A 585 9.96 -16.98 -32.60
N GLY A 586 9.54 -15.77 -32.21
CA GLY A 586 8.35 -15.10 -32.74
C GLY A 586 7.06 -15.61 -32.09
N PRO A 587 5.93 -14.90 -32.32
CA PRO A 587 4.64 -15.28 -31.77
C PRO A 587 4.15 -16.64 -32.28
N VAL A 588 3.60 -17.45 -31.38
CA VAL A 588 3.00 -18.77 -31.67
C VAL A 588 1.48 -18.64 -31.62
N PRO A 589 0.76 -18.92 -32.72
CA PRO A 589 -0.69 -18.98 -32.71
C PRO A 589 -1.18 -20.01 -31.70
N THR A 590 -2.00 -19.56 -30.76
CA THR A 590 -2.47 -20.32 -29.60
C THR A 590 -3.98 -20.21 -29.49
N ILE A 591 -4.61 -21.32 -29.10
CA ILE A 591 -6.03 -21.41 -28.78
C ILE A 591 -6.14 -21.71 -27.29
N ASP A 592 -6.89 -20.89 -26.57
CA ASP A 592 -7.21 -21.12 -25.17
C ASP A 592 -8.69 -21.51 -25.03
N THR A 593 -8.95 -22.66 -24.40
CA THR A 593 -10.31 -23.06 -24.03
C THR A 593 -10.55 -22.81 -22.56
N VAL A 594 -11.43 -21.85 -22.27
CA VAL A 594 -11.74 -21.37 -20.93
C VAL A 594 -13.02 -22.03 -20.41
N LEU A 595 -12.95 -22.51 -19.17
CA LEU A 595 -14.06 -23.04 -18.38
C LEU A 595 -14.12 -22.30 -17.03
N CYS A 596 -15.16 -21.49 -16.82
CA CYS A 596 -15.46 -20.87 -15.53
C CYS A 596 -16.59 -21.64 -14.83
N VAL A 597 -16.41 -22.01 -13.57
CA VAL A 597 -17.39 -22.75 -12.77
C VAL A 597 -17.62 -22.04 -11.44
N ALA A 598 -18.85 -21.60 -11.19
CA ALA A 598 -19.24 -20.99 -9.92
C ALA A 598 -19.46 -22.05 -8.84
N MET A 599 -19.05 -21.73 -7.61
CA MET A 599 -19.22 -22.51 -6.38
C MET A 599 -20.09 -21.73 -5.38
N PRO A 600 -21.43 -21.73 -5.55
CA PRO A 600 -22.32 -20.84 -4.79
C PRO A 600 -22.33 -21.16 -3.28
N THR A 601 -22.06 -22.41 -2.92
CA THR A 601 -21.94 -22.89 -1.52
C THR A 601 -20.77 -22.24 -0.79
N GLN A 602 -19.76 -21.77 -1.52
CA GLN A 602 -18.49 -21.29 -1.00
C GLN A 602 -18.18 -19.83 -1.40
N SER A 603 -19.06 -19.19 -2.19
CA SER A 603 -18.82 -17.85 -2.75
C SER A 603 -17.47 -17.76 -3.48
N ALA A 604 -17.19 -18.77 -4.30
CA ALA A 604 -15.92 -18.94 -4.99
C ALA A 604 -16.11 -19.33 -6.45
N LEU A 605 -15.03 -19.28 -7.22
CA LEU A 605 -14.99 -19.59 -8.64
C LEU A 605 -13.80 -20.52 -8.92
N VAL A 606 -13.99 -21.49 -9.81
CA VAL A 606 -12.90 -22.26 -10.44
C VAL A 606 -12.81 -21.85 -11.90
N THR A 607 -11.62 -21.47 -12.35
CA THR A 607 -11.31 -21.16 -13.74
C THR A 607 -10.30 -22.17 -14.25
N MET A 608 -10.59 -22.82 -15.38
CA MET A 608 -9.67 -23.72 -16.07
C MET A 608 -9.37 -23.16 -17.46
N GLU A 609 -8.11 -22.84 -17.73
CA GLU A 609 -7.59 -22.35 -19.01
C GLU A 609 -6.72 -23.44 -19.64
N ASN A 610 -6.84 -23.66 -20.94
CA ASN A 610 -6.12 -24.72 -21.64
C ASN A 610 -5.44 -24.17 -22.88
N TYR A 611 -4.13 -23.97 -22.77
CA TYR A 611 -3.30 -23.37 -23.81
C TYR A 611 -2.87 -24.44 -24.82
N ILE A 612 -3.36 -24.33 -26.05
CA ILE A 612 -3.13 -25.31 -27.12
C ILE A 612 -2.51 -24.58 -28.33
N PRO A 613 -1.32 -24.99 -28.83
CA PRO A 613 -0.82 -24.50 -30.11
C PRO A 613 -1.85 -24.72 -31.22
N ALA A 614 -2.13 -23.70 -32.03
CA ALA A 614 -3.26 -23.73 -32.98
C ALA A 614 -3.13 -24.86 -34.01
N ASP A 615 -1.90 -25.25 -34.38
CA ASP A 615 -1.60 -26.37 -35.27
C ASP A 615 -1.82 -27.76 -34.63
N GLN A 616 -1.90 -27.82 -33.30
CA GLN A 616 -2.15 -29.03 -32.51
C GLN A 616 -3.59 -29.13 -32.00
N TYR A 617 -4.43 -28.12 -32.21
CA TYR A 617 -5.77 -28.05 -31.63
C TYR A 617 -6.63 -29.29 -31.90
N ASP A 618 -6.79 -29.67 -33.17
CA ASP A 618 -7.59 -30.83 -33.56
C ASP A 618 -7.08 -32.14 -32.95
N ALA A 619 -5.78 -32.24 -32.71
CA ALA A 619 -5.15 -33.42 -32.12
C ALA A 619 -5.29 -33.47 -30.59
N GLN A 620 -5.37 -32.32 -29.92
CA GLN A 620 -5.32 -32.20 -28.47
C GLN A 620 -6.67 -31.93 -27.81
N ILE A 621 -7.64 -31.35 -28.54
CA ILE A 621 -8.92 -30.95 -27.95
C ILE A 621 -9.67 -32.13 -27.35
N GLY A 622 -9.52 -33.35 -27.88
CA GLY A 622 -10.10 -34.55 -27.28
C GLY A 622 -9.56 -34.85 -25.87
N SER A 623 -8.26 -34.65 -25.65
CA SER A 623 -7.62 -34.81 -24.35
C SER A 623 -8.07 -33.74 -23.36
N VAL A 624 -8.18 -32.49 -23.82
CA VAL A 624 -8.68 -31.35 -23.02
C VAL A 624 -10.13 -31.58 -22.59
N ARG A 625 -11.02 -31.96 -23.52
CA ARG A 625 -12.43 -32.28 -23.19
C ARG A 625 -12.55 -33.44 -22.23
N THR A 626 -11.65 -34.42 -22.33
CA THR A 626 -11.59 -35.52 -21.37
C THR A 626 -11.22 -34.99 -19.98
N LEU A 627 -10.18 -34.16 -19.87
CA LEU A 627 -9.76 -33.53 -18.61
C LEU A 627 -10.88 -32.68 -17.98
N GLU A 628 -11.47 -31.74 -18.74
CA GLU A 628 -12.56 -30.88 -18.25
C GLU A 628 -13.74 -31.69 -17.71
N SER A 629 -14.07 -32.83 -18.35
CA SER A 629 -15.19 -33.70 -17.94
C SER A 629 -14.96 -34.41 -16.59
N GLN A 630 -13.72 -34.42 -16.10
CA GLN A 630 -13.36 -35.00 -14.80
C GLN A 630 -13.44 -33.99 -13.65
N LEU A 631 -13.72 -32.71 -13.93
CA LEU A 631 -13.88 -31.71 -12.89
C LEU A 631 -15.18 -31.95 -12.11
N VAL A 632 -15.07 -32.03 -10.78
CA VAL A 632 -16.17 -32.22 -9.84
C VAL A 632 -16.17 -31.05 -8.87
N VAL A 633 -17.27 -30.30 -8.85
CA VAL A 633 -17.48 -29.13 -7.99
C VAL A 633 -18.71 -29.38 -7.12
N ASP A 634 -18.63 -29.07 -5.82
CA ASP A 634 -19.69 -29.36 -4.84
C ASP A 634 -20.15 -30.83 -4.86
N GLY A 635 -19.22 -31.77 -5.12
CA GLY A 635 -19.49 -33.20 -5.21
C GLY A 635 -20.25 -33.65 -6.47
N MET A 636 -20.47 -32.76 -7.43
CA MET A 636 -21.17 -33.04 -8.69
C MET A 636 -20.23 -32.84 -9.88
N PRO A 637 -20.23 -33.76 -10.87
CA PRO A 637 -19.50 -33.55 -12.12
C PRO A 637 -19.98 -32.26 -12.81
N VAL A 638 -19.03 -31.44 -13.29
CA VAL A 638 -19.32 -30.21 -14.01
C VAL A 638 -19.97 -30.55 -15.36
N ALA A 639 -21.17 -30.02 -15.61
CA ALA A 639 -21.91 -30.26 -16.84
C ALA A 639 -21.45 -29.29 -17.94
N ILE A 640 -20.52 -29.74 -18.80
CA ILE A 640 -20.03 -28.93 -19.92
C ILE A 640 -21.15 -28.74 -20.96
N PRO A 641 -21.43 -27.51 -21.42
CA PRO A 641 -22.46 -27.23 -22.41
C PRO A 641 -22.32 -28.05 -23.69
N SER A 642 -23.43 -28.63 -24.18
CA SER A 642 -23.39 -29.54 -25.34
C SER A 642 -23.00 -28.85 -26.65
N VAL A 643 -23.19 -27.53 -26.75
CA VAL A 643 -22.82 -26.71 -27.92
C VAL A 643 -21.33 -26.79 -28.25
N VAL A 644 -20.53 -27.15 -27.26
CA VAL A 644 -19.07 -27.29 -27.35
C VAL A 644 -18.65 -28.60 -28.05
N THR A 645 -19.52 -29.61 -28.14
CA THR A 645 -19.18 -30.95 -28.65
C THR A 645 -19.37 -31.13 -30.17
N GLY A 646 -19.84 -30.10 -30.87
CA GLY A 646 -19.95 -30.12 -32.33
C GLY A 646 -18.60 -29.83 -32.98
N GLY A 647 -17.89 -30.86 -33.46
CA GLY A 647 -16.58 -30.77 -34.13
C GLY A 647 -16.59 -30.02 -35.47
N GLY A 648 -17.04 -28.77 -35.49
CA GLY A 648 -16.78 -27.82 -36.56
C GLY A 648 -15.34 -27.34 -36.47
N GLN A 649 -14.60 -27.39 -37.57
CA GLN A 649 -13.24 -26.85 -37.64
C GLN A 649 -13.24 -25.38 -37.24
N VAL A 650 -12.43 -25.03 -36.24
CA VAL A 650 -12.08 -23.62 -35.98
C VAL A 650 -11.28 -23.15 -37.19
N ALA A 651 -11.74 -22.08 -37.85
CA ALA A 651 -11.04 -21.54 -39.01
C ALA A 651 -9.74 -20.87 -38.54
N VAL A 652 -8.60 -21.52 -38.79
CA VAL A 652 -7.28 -20.90 -38.56
C VAL A 652 -7.17 -19.65 -39.43
N PRO A 653 -6.81 -18.48 -38.87
CA PRO A 653 -6.61 -17.26 -39.64
C PRO A 653 -5.56 -17.51 -40.73
N THR A 654 -5.98 -17.43 -42.00
CA THR A 654 -5.05 -17.55 -43.13
C THR A 654 -4.26 -16.26 -43.24
N GLU A 655 -2.93 -16.34 -43.23
CA GLU A 655 -2.00 -15.22 -43.45
C GLU A 655 -2.49 -14.28 -44.57
N ILE A 656 -2.76 -13.02 -44.23
CA ILE A 656 -3.04 -11.96 -45.19
C ILE A 656 -1.70 -11.51 -45.80
N THR A 657 -1.32 -12.16 -46.90
CA THR A 657 -0.22 -11.71 -47.77
C THR A 657 -0.71 -10.55 -48.66
N GLY A 658 -0.68 -9.33 -48.12
CA GLY A 658 -1.04 -8.11 -48.85
C GLY A 658 -0.06 -6.97 -48.56
N GLY A 659 1.01 -6.87 -49.35
CA GLY A 659 1.98 -5.77 -49.26
C GLY A 659 1.39 -4.43 -49.73
N VAL A 660 1.49 -3.41 -48.88
CA VAL A 660 1.31 -2.00 -49.26
C VAL A 660 2.49 -1.19 -48.70
N GLU A 661 3.11 -0.43 -49.60
CA GLU A 661 4.25 0.47 -49.41
C GLU A 661 3.90 1.69 -48.53
N PRO A 662 4.73 2.08 -47.54
CA PRO A 662 4.37 3.17 -46.65
C PRO A 662 4.68 4.54 -47.27
N THR A 663 3.65 5.37 -47.40
CA THR A 663 3.78 6.80 -47.66
C THR A 663 3.94 7.53 -46.32
N VAL A 664 5.07 8.21 -46.15
CA VAL A 664 5.41 8.99 -44.95
C VAL A 664 4.55 10.26 -44.90
N ALA A 665 3.76 10.42 -43.84
CA ALA A 665 3.12 11.66 -43.46
C ALA A 665 3.62 12.08 -42.08
N THR A 666 4.23 13.26 -42.02
CA THR A 666 4.62 13.96 -40.79
C THR A 666 3.39 14.43 -40.02
N SER A 667 3.32 14.10 -38.73
CA SER A 667 2.40 14.72 -37.77
C SER A 667 3.15 15.00 -36.47
N GLU A 668 2.89 16.19 -35.92
CA GLU A 668 3.51 16.78 -34.73
C GLU A 668 3.09 16.03 -33.46
N THR A 669 4.07 15.71 -32.62
CA THR A 669 3.89 14.99 -31.35
C THR A 669 3.53 15.97 -30.23
N THR A 670 2.31 15.90 -29.72
CA THR A 670 1.96 16.38 -28.38
C THR A 670 2.32 15.30 -27.36
N VAL A 671 3.19 15.63 -26.41
CA VAL A 671 3.62 14.73 -25.33
C VAL A 671 2.52 14.66 -24.27
N SER A 672 1.82 13.53 -24.21
CA SER A 672 0.99 13.14 -23.07
C SER A 672 1.84 12.33 -22.09
N VAL A 673 1.89 12.75 -20.83
CA VAL A 673 2.56 12.03 -19.74
C VAL A 673 1.74 10.78 -19.40
N PRO A 674 2.32 9.56 -19.40
CA PRO A 674 1.60 8.34 -19.03
C PRO A 674 1.30 8.35 -17.52
N THR A 675 0.04 8.13 -17.18
CA THR A 675 -0.42 7.90 -15.81
C THR A 675 -0.26 6.40 -15.51
N VAL A 676 0.56 6.04 -14.52
CA VAL A 676 0.75 4.63 -14.13
C VAL A 676 -0.46 4.18 -13.32
N THR A 677 -1.08 3.08 -13.74
CA THR A 677 -2.16 2.42 -13.01
C THR A 677 -1.53 1.34 -12.13
N ALA A 678 -1.81 1.35 -10.82
CA ALA A 678 -1.43 0.24 -9.94
C ALA A 678 -2.02 -1.07 -10.48
N GLY A 679 -1.25 -2.16 -10.52
CA GLY A 679 -1.66 -3.45 -11.09
C GLY A 679 -1.06 -3.79 -12.46
N SER A 680 -0.03 -3.09 -12.94
CA SER A 680 0.74 -3.55 -14.11
C SER A 680 1.55 -4.78 -13.73
N SER A 681 1.33 -5.93 -14.38
CA SER A 681 2.10 -7.15 -14.16
C SER A 681 2.92 -7.52 -15.40
N THR A 682 4.14 -8.01 -15.22
CA THR A 682 5.01 -8.51 -16.30
C THR A 682 5.49 -9.91 -15.96
N ALA A 683 5.25 -10.87 -16.85
CA ALA A 683 5.79 -12.21 -16.72
C ALA A 683 7.24 -12.30 -17.24
N PHE A 684 8.03 -13.21 -16.67
CA PHE A 684 9.40 -13.50 -17.10
C PHE A 684 9.71 -14.99 -17.01
N VAL A 685 10.72 -15.43 -17.76
CA VAL A 685 11.22 -16.80 -17.74
C VAL A 685 12.63 -16.80 -17.17
N VAL A 686 12.87 -17.63 -16.17
CA VAL A 686 14.20 -17.85 -15.58
C VAL A 686 14.85 -19.03 -16.30
N SER A 687 16.00 -18.82 -16.92
CA SER A 687 16.76 -19.84 -17.63
C SER A 687 18.03 -20.24 -16.87
N PRO A 688 18.50 -21.50 -16.99
CA PRO A 688 19.71 -21.93 -16.31
C PRO A 688 20.96 -21.19 -16.81
N VAL A 689 21.86 -20.85 -15.89
CA VAL A 689 23.16 -20.21 -16.19
C VAL A 689 24.30 -20.95 -15.49
N GLY A 690 25.54 -20.79 -15.98
CA GLY A 690 26.72 -21.36 -15.32
C GLY A 690 26.77 -22.90 -15.25
N GLY A 691 25.94 -23.60 -16.03
CA GLY A 691 25.79 -25.06 -15.94
C GLY A 691 24.79 -25.53 -14.86
N GLY A 692 24.06 -24.60 -14.24
CA GLY A 692 22.91 -24.92 -13.39
C GLY A 692 21.80 -25.65 -14.17
N THR A 693 20.91 -26.30 -13.43
CA THR A 693 19.71 -26.97 -13.96
C THR A 693 18.43 -26.23 -13.58
N VAL A 694 18.56 -25.08 -12.93
CA VAL A 694 17.43 -24.31 -12.39
C VAL A 694 16.78 -23.53 -13.53
N SER A 695 15.47 -23.65 -13.67
CA SER A 695 14.66 -22.89 -14.63
C SER A 695 13.33 -22.53 -13.97
N GLY A 696 12.58 -21.57 -14.51
CA GLY A 696 11.33 -21.19 -13.90
C GLY A 696 10.57 -20.15 -14.69
N ILE A 697 9.41 -19.78 -14.15
CA ILE A 697 8.61 -18.67 -14.64
C ILE A 697 8.19 -17.83 -13.45
N GLY A 698 7.97 -16.55 -13.66
CA GLY A 698 7.45 -15.69 -12.61
C GLY A 698 6.74 -14.48 -13.16
N THR A 699 6.15 -13.74 -12.25
CA THR A 699 5.46 -12.47 -12.49
C THR A 699 6.03 -11.40 -11.57
N ILE A 700 6.06 -10.17 -12.09
CA ILE A 700 6.40 -8.96 -11.36
C ILE A 700 5.19 -8.06 -11.43
N GLU A 701 4.54 -7.84 -10.31
CA GLU A 701 3.40 -6.92 -10.21
C GLU A 701 3.84 -5.58 -9.62
N GLY A 702 3.65 -4.52 -10.41
CA GLY A 702 3.92 -3.15 -10.04
C GLY A 702 2.95 -2.64 -8.99
N GLN A 703 3.50 -2.32 -7.82
CA GLN A 703 2.86 -1.49 -6.82
C GLN A 703 3.35 -0.04 -6.97
N ALA A 704 2.74 0.89 -6.21
CA ALA A 704 3.09 2.31 -6.31
C ALA A 704 4.59 2.59 -6.05
N ARG A 705 5.25 1.79 -5.21
CA ARG A 705 6.67 1.99 -4.80
C ARG A 705 7.47 0.69 -4.64
N SER A 706 6.85 -0.45 -4.86
CA SER A 706 7.47 -1.77 -4.78
C SER A 706 7.04 -2.61 -5.97
N VAL A 707 7.64 -3.77 -6.12
CA VAL A 707 7.09 -4.84 -6.95
C VAL A 707 6.87 -6.07 -6.09
N ASN A 708 5.77 -6.77 -6.34
CA ASN A 708 5.58 -8.12 -5.85
C ASN A 708 6.16 -9.07 -6.90
N LEU A 709 7.17 -9.83 -6.50
CA LEU A 709 7.79 -10.86 -7.33
C LEU A 709 7.23 -12.21 -6.87
N GLN A 710 6.65 -12.96 -7.80
CA GLN A 710 6.33 -14.37 -7.61
C GLN A 710 7.10 -15.17 -8.67
N VAL A 711 7.88 -16.16 -8.25
CA VAL A 711 8.61 -17.05 -9.16
C VAL A 711 8.51 -18.49 -8.73
N ILE A 712 8.34 -19.37 -9.72
CA ILE A 712 8.25 -20.81 -9.55
C ILE A 712 9.47 -21.42 -10.23
N LEU A 713 10.36 -22.01 -9.43
CA LEU A 713 11.64 -22.54 -9.87
C LEU A 713 11.63 -24.07 -9.86
N VAL A 714 11.89 -24.66 -11.03
CA VAL A 714 12.14 -26.08 -11.21
C VAL A 714 13.63 -26.37 -11.08
N GLY A 715 13.97 -27.29 -10.19
CA GLY A 715 15.34 -27.75 -9.97
C GLY A 715 16.17 -26.89 -9.02
N ALA A 716 15.61 -25.81 -8.45
CA ALA A 716 16.22 -25.06 -7.37
C ALA A 716 16.30 -25.93 -6.10
N GLN A 717 17.39 -25.81 -5.34
CA GLN A 717 17.48 -26.41 -4.02
C GLN A 717 16.76 -25.52 -3.00
N PRO A 718 16.15 -26.06 -1.94
CA PRO A 718 15.58 -25.23 -0.87
C PRO A 718 16.65 -24.31 -0.27
N GLY A 719 16.30 -23.05 -0.03
CA GLY A 719 17.24 -22.02 0.43
C GLY A 719 18.00 -21.32 -0.71
N SER A 720 17.66 -21.55 -1.98
CA SER A 720 18.22 -20.78 -3.11
C SER A 720 17.70 -19.35 -3.06
N ALA A 721 18.61 -18.37 -2.98
CA ALA A 721 18.27 -16.96 -2.92
C ALA A 721 17.76 -16.44 -4.28
N VAL A 722 16.66 -15.70 -4.25
CA VAL A 722 16.06 -15.02 -5.40
C VAL A 722 16.09 -13.52 -5.16
N GLY A 723 16.48 -12.78 -6.18
CA GLY A 723 16.40 -11.33 -6.15
C GLY A 723 16.36 -10.72 -7.54
N ILE A 724 16.36 -9.39 -7.57
CA ILE A 724 16.39 -8.58 -8.78
C ILE A 724 17.74 -7.88 -8.82
N ALA A 725 18.44 -7.98 -9.94
CA ALA A 725 19.75 -7.36 -10.16
C ALA A 725 19.76 -6.56 -11.46
N ARG A 726 20.54 -5.49 -11.49
CA ARG A 726 20.68 -4.59 -12.63
C ARG A 726 21.71 -5.13 -13.60
N GLY A 727 21.26 -5.39 -14.82
CA GLY A 727 22.06 -5.95 -15.89
C GLY A 727 21.29 -7.04 -16.63
N THR A 728 21.81 -7.40 -17.79
CA THR A 728 21.42 -8.60 -18.53
C THR A 728 21.94 -9.85 -17.84
N CYS A 729 21.36 -11.01 -18.14
CA CYS A 729 21.85 -12.27 -17.60
C CYS A 729 23.31 -12.58 -17.98
N ALA A 730 23.78 -12.04 -19.12
CA ALA A 730 25.16 -12.16 -19.55
C ALA A 730 26.13 -11.31 -18.71
N GLU A 731 25.71 -10.12 -18.29
CA GLU A 731 26.52 -9.21 -17.46
C GLU A 731 26.58 -9.65 -16.00
N LEU A 732 25.51 -10.29 -15.51
CA LEU A 732 25.35 -10.69 -14.12
C LEU A 732 26.06 -12.00 -13.75
N ALA A 733 26.71 -12.67 -14.70
CA ALA A 733 27.32 -14.00 -14.49
C ALA A 733 28.37 -14.06 -13.37
N THR A 734 28.94 -12.92 -12.96
CA THR A 734 29.92 -12.82 -11.86
C THR A 734 29.40 -12.07 -10.63
N VAL A 735 28.16 -11.58 -10.65
CA VAL A 735 27.55 -10.87 -9.53
C VAL A 735 27.11 -11.90 -8.49
N LEU A 736 27.53 -11.74 -7.24
CA LEU A 736 27.30 -12.71 -6.17
C LEU A 736 26.03 -12.43 -5.35
N ASP A 737 25.51 -11.20 -5.40
CA ASP A 737 24.35 -10.76 -4.62
C ASP A 737 23.41 -9.91 -5.48
N PRO A 738 22.08 -10.04 -5.35
CA PRO A 738 21.13 -9.19 -6.07
C PRO A 738 21.09 -7.77 -5.49
N ASP A 739 20.68 -6.79 -6.31
CA ASP A 739 20.44 -5.42 -5.83
C ASP A 739 19.23 -5.35 -4.88
N TYR A 740 18.23 -6.20 -5.14
CA TYR A 740 17.03 -6.34 -4.31
C TYR A 740 16.80 -7.82 -4.01
N PHE A 741 17.05 -8.23 -2.77
CA PHE A 741 16.69 -9.55 -2.30
C PHE A 741 15.17 -9.67 -2.14
N VAL A 742 14.59 -10.77 -2.61
CA VAL A 742 13.14 -11.01 -2.54
C VAL A 742 12.82 -12.11 -1.54
N GLY A 743 13.56 -13.22 -1.59
CA GLY A 743 13.32 -14.37 -0.71
C GLY A 743 14.17 -15.57 -1.08
N GLU A 744 13.95 -16.67 -0.36
CA GLU A 744 14.60 -17.96 -0.63
C GLU A 744 13.57 -18.98 -1.13
N SER A 745 13.99 -19.89 -2.02
CA SER A 745 13.15 -20.98 -2.49
C SER A 745 12.75 -21.93 -1.36
N SER A 746 11.46 -22.24 -1.33
CA SER A 746 10.89 -23.31 -0.52
C SER A 746 11.21 -24.70 -1.11
N GLU A 747 10.77 -25.76 -0.43
CA GLU A 747 10.86 -27.14 -0.95
C GLU A 747 10.12 -27.34 -2.29
N THR A 748 9.11 -26.52 -2.57
CA THR A 748 8.34 -26.55 -3.84
C THR A 748 8.96 -25.67 -4.93
N GLY A 749 10.06 -24.96 -4.63
CA GLY A 749 10.71 -24.04 -5.57
C GLY A 749 9.96 -22.73 -5.78
N VAL A 750 8.88 -22.48 -5.03
CA VAL A 750 8.16 -21.20 -5.07
C VAL A 750 8.86 -20.17 -4.20
N VAL A 751 9.00 -18.96 -4.73
CA VAL A 751 9.41 -17.75 -4.01
C VAL A 751 8.41 -16.64 -4.30
N GLN A 752 7.88 -16.04 -3.24
CA GLN A 752 7.02 -14.87 -3.32
C GLN A 752 7.52 -13.85 -2.31
N GLY A 753 7.64 -12.59 -2.73
CA GLY A 753 8.07 -11.51 -1.86
C GLY A 753 8.00 -10.17 -2.56
N SER A 754 8.16 -9.10 -1.79
CA SER A 754 8.17 -7.74 -2.31
C SER A 754 9.60 -7.19 -2.39
N ALA A 755 9.95 -6.55 -3.49
CA ALA A 755 11.18 -5.76 -3.61
C ALA A 755 10.85 -4.26 -3.58
N PRO A 756 11.59 -3.42 -2.83
CA PRO A 756 11.34 -1.98 -2.70
C PRO A 756 11.85 -1.19 -3.92
N VAL A 757 11.42 -1.61 -5.11
CA VAL A 757 11.72 -0.99 -6.39
C VAL A 757 10.42 -0.87 -7.17
N SER A 758 10.14 0.30 -7.75
CA SER A 758 8.95 0.46 -8.59
C SER A 758 9.14 -0.22 -9.94
N ILE A 759 8.04 -0.71 -10.54
CA ILE A 759 8.09 -1.31 -11.88
C ILE A 759 8.62 -0.34 -12.93
N THR A 760 8.30 0.96 -12.81
CA THR A 760 8.83 2.01 -13.67
C THR A 760 10.36 2.08 -13.61
N VAL A 761 10.97 1.89 -12.44
CA VAL A 761 12.43 1.87 -12.30
C VAL A 761 13.00 0.64 -13.01
N LEU A 762 12.38 -0.53 -12.83
CA LEU A 762 12.81 -1.76 -13.50
C LEU A 762 12.73 -1.65 -15.03
N GLN A 763 11.75 -0.92 -15.55
CA GLN A 763 11.54 -0.78 -16.99
C GLN A 763 12.36 0.36 -17.62
N SER A 764 12.61 1.46 -16.88
CA SER A 764 13.20 2.69 -17.44
C SER A 764 14.69 2.88 -17.21
N ARG A 765 15.30 2.21 -16.22
CA ARG A 765 16.69 2.47 -15.78
C ARG A 765 17.73 1.44 -16.27
N GLY A 766 17.44 0.75 -17.37
CA GLY A 766 18.31 -0.27 -17.98
C GLY A 766 17.77 -1.68 -17.76
N PRO A 767 18.40 -2.71 -18.34
CA PRO A 767 17.95 -4.08 -18.16
C PRO A 767 18.08 -4.46 -16.69
N TYR A 768 17.01 -4.99 -16.12
CA TYR A 768 17.06 -5.72 -14.86
C TYR A 768 16.79 -7.19 -15.14
N SER A 769 17.30 -8.06 -14.29
CA SER A 769 17.05 -9.49 -14.36
C SER A 769 16.68 -10.03 -12.99
N VAL A 770 15.79 -11.00 -12.97
CA VAL A 770 15.59 -11.88 -11.83
C VAL A 770 16.72 -12.88 -11.81
N VAL A 771 17.46 -12.92 -10.72
CA VAL A 771 18.62 -13.81 -10.53
C VAL A 771 18.32 -14.82 -9.44
N VAL A 772 18.79 -16.04 -9.64
CA VAL A 772 18.66 -17.15 -8.69
C VAL A 772 20.05 -17.65 -8.35
N TYR A 773 20.37 -17.67 -7.07
CA TYR A 773 21.62 -18.18 -6.53
C TYR A 773 21.42 -19.56 -5.91
N GLY A 774 22.47 -20.38 -5.89
CA GLY A 774 22.45 -21.62 -5.09
C GLY A 774 22.24 -21.32 -3.59
N PRO A 775 21.96 -22.34 -2.77
CA PRO A 775 21.83 -22.14 -1.33
C PRO A 775 23.18 -21.79 -0.69
N GLY A 776 23.16 -20.84 0.25
CA GLY A 776 24.32 -20.40 1.04
C GLY A 776 24.98 -19.11 0.54
N GLU A 777 25.60 -18.38 1.46
CA GLU A 777 26.26 -17.09 1.21
C GLU A 777 27.39 -17.22 0.17
N GLY A 778 27.37 -16.37 -0.85
CA GLY A 778 28.36 -16.37 -1.95
C GLY A 778 28.22 -17.53 -2.94
N ALA A 779 27.09 -18.26 -2.93
CA ALA A 779 26.80 -19.26 -3.95
C ALA A 779 26.75 -18.61 -5.35
N PRO A 780 27.21 -19.30 -6.41
CA PRO A 780 27.13 -18.77 -7.76
C PRO A 780 25.67 -18.68 -8.24
N MET A 781 25.42 -17.76 -9.18
CA MET A 781 24.16 -17.68 -9.90
C MET A 781 23.92 -18.98 -10.68
N VAL A 782 22.75 -19.60 -10.48
CA VAL A 782 22.35 -20.87 -11.10
C VAL A 782 21.25 -20.71 -12.15
N ALA A 783 20.48 -19.63 -12.09
CA ALA A 783 19.53 -19.24 -13.14
C ALA A 783 19.34 -17.72 -13.20
N CYS A 784 18.88 -17.23 -14.34
CA CYS A 784 18.61 -15.82 -14.56
C CYS A 784 17.50 -15.64 -15.61
N GLY A 785 16.62 -14.65 -15.41
CA GLY A 785 15.60 -14.24 -16.37
C GLY A 785 15.54 -12.73 -16.50
N GLU A 786 15.65 -12.20 -17.72
CA GLU A 786 15.61 -10.75 -17.94
C GLU A 786 14.18 -10.21 -17.77
N ILE A 787 14.06 -9.08 -17.10
CA ILE A 787 12.83 -8.31 -16.96
C ILE A 787 12.76 -7.41 -18.18
N VAL A 788 11.94 -7.80 -19.14
CA VAL A 788 11.70 -7.02 -20.35
C VAL A 788 10.81 -5.83 -20.01
N ALA A 789 11.19 -4.65 -20.50
CA ALA A 789 10.33 -3.47 -20.39
C ALA A 789 9.18 -3.62 -21.38
N GLY A 790 7.97 -3.80 -20.86
CA GLY A 790 6.74 -3.89 -21.65
C GLY A 790 6.09 -2.57 -22.00
#